data_AF-A0A355F0N3-F1
#
_entry.id   AF-A0A355F0N3-F1
#
_cell.length_a   1.000
_cell.length_b   1.000
_cell.length_c   1.000
_cell.angle_alpha   90.00
_cell.angle_beta   90.00
_cell.angle_gamma   90.00
#
_symmetry.space_group_name_H-M   'P 1'
#
loop_
_entity.id
_entity.type
_entity.pdbx_description
1 polymer ?
#
loop_
_entity_poly.entity_id
_entity_poly.type
_entity_poly.pdbx_seq_one_letter_code
_entity_poly.pdbx_strand_id
1 'polypeptide(L)'
;MPRRGLDRLRIVLVFVLGLAGGAGAVRADLWYVHYEKAERALAQEKWREAVGELRQAIERKGDSGARVRSYGMKVVDYFPYLKLGIAYHHLGEQAAALEAFDTEERLGVVQSVPAARRELERFRQAAVDAKRQAERADARRGVDEIVAKSLADARRLEGEGRLQEAMNALAPGLAANPQQRELVDLMARLSARAIEEEGRRREEAADAARRRLEAVTALPPTPTAAPQVEKLREELVEAQEAARPDTLIEDTLRAAAAHLAAGRFEEALSAANQVLARDRKNPAALQVVQQAYLRISEQLLAATGGKPAENIPPAIRFADLRQELDGERVEIVESPDFRLNGVAIDNSPVTVAFLLDGRPVAGSSSPQVVGETYVTALGARADLDAGPHVWTVTATDAAGLRARSDYAVLYRRPWFRSPWLFAAGAAAAAAAAAGGLFLRHRKHRRRRARRFNPYVAGGPIFDAGLFYGREPLIQKILQTVHNNSLLLHGERRIGKTSLLHQVQRRLEGLDDPAYTFHPVYIDLQGTPEEKFFATLADQIFDVLEPVSDPGREPALSRASYSHHDLVRELHGLLRRLQERSAKQVKVVLLIDEVDELNEYDPRVSQSLRSLFMKRFAENLAAVVAGVRIRKEWEKETSPWYNFFEEIEVEPLSSEAAARLVQEPVRGTFRFAPGAAERIVELAGGKPFQIQRRCLALVQRLHEQGRRTVTREDVDALERENGGAG
;
A
#
# COMPACT_ATOMS: atom_id res chain seq x y z
N MET A 1 -39.81 -2.59 -77.33
CA MET A 1 -39.93 -1.59 -78.41
C MET A 1 -41.36 -1.07 -78.44
N PRO A 2 -41.67 0.18 -78.85
CA PRO A 2 -40.77 1.29 -79.27
C PRO A 2 -40.96 2.55 -78.38
N ARG A 3 -39.96 3.40 -78.11
CA ARG A 3 -39.20 4.34 -78.97
C ARG A 3 -40.06 5.40 -79.68
N ARG A 4 -39.82 6.68 -79.32
CA ARG A 4 -39.49 7.85 -80.16
C ARG A 4 -39.75 9.11 -79.32
N GLY A 5 -38.79 9.98 -79.05
CA GLY A 5 -37.91 10.70 -79.99
C GLY A 5 -38.42 12.14 -80.04
N LEU A 6 -37.76 13.07 -79.33
CA LEU A 6 -36.92 14.14 -79.92
C LEU A 6 -37.74 14.95 -80.96
N ASP A 7 -37.95 16.26 -80.88
CA ASP A 7 -36.96 17.27 -80.63
C ASP A 7 -37.59 18.67 -80.88
N ARG A 8 -37.08 19.68 -80.16
CA ARG A 8 -36.80 21.06 -80.61
C ARG A 8 -37.94 22.09 -80.80
N LEU A 9 -37.95 23.06 -79.87
CA LEU A 9 -37.74 24.51 -80.08
C LEU A 9 -37.47 25.12 -78.68
N ARG A 10 -36.28 25.58 -78.23
CA ARG A 10 -35.49 26.80 -78.60
C ARG A 10 -36.44 28.00 -78.83
N ILE A 11 -36.46 29.07 -78.03
CA ILE A 11 -35.36 29.94 -77.56
C ILE A 11 -35.80 30.76 -76.33
N VAL A 12 -34.97 30.72 -75.27
CA VAL A 12 -34.48 31.82 -74.41
C VAL A 12 -35.47 32.93 -73.98
N LEU A 13 -35.66 33.11 -72.66
CA LEU A 13 -35.14 34.25 -71.87
C LEU A 13 -35.92 34.42 -70.54
N VAL A 14 -35.19 34.29 -69.41
CA VAL A 14 -35.37 35.05 -68.15
C VAL A 14 -36.56 34.71 -67.23
N PHE A 15 -36.16 34.34 -66.00
CA PHE A 15 -36.88 34.26 -64.72
C PHE A 15 -37.69 32.98 -64.40
N VAL A 16 -37.26 32.36 -63.29
CA VAL A 16 -37.87 31.24 -62.53
C VAL A 16 -37.55 29.84 -63.05
N LEU A 17 -36.36 29.33 -62.67
CA LEU A 17 -36.15 27.91 -62.34
C LEU A 17 -34.94 27.77 -61.42
N GLY A 18 -35.06 28.34 -60.23
CA GLY A 18 -34.25 27.94 -59.08
C GLY A 18 -34.81 26.65 -58.50
N LEU A 19 -34.66 25.53 -59.20
CA LEU A 19 -34.95 24.18 -58.70
C LEU A 19 -34.18 23.18 -59.56
N ALA A 20 -33.47 22.27 -58.91
CA ALA A 20 -32.71 21.15 -59.49
C ALA A 20 -31.33 21.49 -60.10
N GLY A 21 -30.48 22.16 -59.34
CA GLY A 21 -29.02 22.10 -59.50
C GLY A 21 -28.38 21.61 -58.20
N GLY A 22 -28.26 20.30 -58.01
CA GLY A 22 -27.71 19.76 -56.76
C GLY A 22 -27.80 18.24 -56.61
N ALA A 23 -27.50 17.48 -57.66
CA ALA A 23 -27.30 16.03 -57.57
C ALA A 23 -25.89 15.65 -58.06
N GLY A 24 -24.89 16.35 -57.53
CA GLY A 24 -23.56 15.80 -57.32
C GLY A 24 -23.44 15.55 -55.82
N ALA A 25 -23.49 14.30 -55.41
CA ALA A 25 -23.50 13.89 -54.00
C ALA A 25 -22.26 14.43 -53.26
N VAL A 26 -22.47 15.48 -52.47
CA VAL A 26 -21.55 15.90 -51.42
C VAL A 26 -21.56 14.81 -50.35
N ARG A 27 -20.51 13.98 -50.28
CA ARG A 27 -20.21 13.16 -49.09
C ARG A 27 -20.03 14.13 -47.92
N ALA A 28 -21.09 14.37 -47.17
CA ALA A 28 -21.02 15.15 -45.94
C ALA A 28 -20.38 14.29 -44.84
N ASP A 29 -19.23 14.73 -44.32
CA ASP A 29 -18.43 14.02 -43.32
C ASP A 29 -19.14 13.88 -41.97
N LEU A 30 -19.76 12.73 -41.74
CA LEU A 30 -20.48 12.37 -40.50
C LEU A 30 -19.54 11.88 -39.38
N TRP A 31 -18.38 12.51 -39.18
CA TRP A 31 -17.44 12.12 -38.12
C TRP A 31 -18.09 12.04 -36.72
N TYR A 32 -19.06 12.91 -36.46
CA TYR A 32 -19.78 12.99 -35.18
C TYR A 32 -20.67 11.76 -34.93
N VAL A 33 -21.16 11.09 -35.98
CA VAL A 33 -21.96 9.86 -35.82
C VAL A 33 -21.07 8.74 -35.28
N HIS A 34 -19.87 8.60 -35.84
CA HIS A 34 -18.88 7.64 -35.38
C HIS A 34 -18.40 7.99 -33.95
N TYR A 35 -18.17 9.26 -33.67
CA TYR A 35 -17.79 9.70 -32.32
C TYR A 35 -18.89 9.44 -31.28
N GLU A 36 -20.17 9.73 -31.58
CA GLU A 36 -21.29 9.44 -30.67
C GLU A 36 -21.54 7.94 -30.49
N LYS A 37 -21.28 7.12 -31.52
CA LYS A 37 -21.31 5.65 -31.38
C LYS A 37 -20.17 5.17 -30.49
N ALA A 38 -18.97 5.71 -30.68
CA ALA A 38 -17.84 5.42 -29.80
C ALA A 38 -18.12 5.78 -28.34
N GLU A 39 -18.68 6.96 -28.05
CA GLU A 39 -19.04 7.33 -26.68
C GLU A 39 -20.09 6.40 -26.07
N ARG A 40 -21.08 5.97 -26.86
CA ARG A 40 -22.06 4.95 -26.43
C ARG A 40 -21.40 3.59 -26.17
N ALA A 41 -20.48 3.18 -27.03
CA ALA A 41 -19.74 1.92 -26.87
C ALA A 41 -18.82 1.97 -25.63
N LEU A 42 -18.16 3.10 -25.36
CA LEU A 42 -17.38 3.31 -24.13
C LEU A 42 -18.26 3.24 -22.88
N ALA A 43 -19.43 3.89 -22.90
CA ALA A 43 -20.38 3.84 -21.79
C ALA A 43 -20.97 2.44 -21.54
N GLN A 44 -21.00 1.59 -22.58
CA GLN A 44 -21.42 0.18 -22.51
C GLN A 44 -20.25 -0.79 -22.29
N GLU A 45 -19.04 -0.29 -22.03
CA GLU A 45 -17.81 -1.09 -21.86
C GLU A 45 -17.47 -1.98 -23.07
N LYS A 46 -17.95 -1.61 -24.26
CA LYS A 46 -17.67 -2.30 -25.54
C LYS A 46 -16.39 -1.74 -26.17
N TRP A 47 -15.26 -2.00 -25.53
CA TRP A 47 -13.98 -1.36 -25.85
C TRP A 47 -13.50 -1.57 -27.30
N ARG A 48 -13.63 -2.79 -27.85
CA ARG A 48 -13.23 -3.06 -29.26
C ARG A 48 -14.09 -2.31 -30.28
N GLU A 49 -15.40 -2.22 -30.02
CA GLU A 49 -16.33 -1.47 -30.87
C GLU A 49 -16.02 0.04 -30.79
N ALA A 50 -15.75 0.55 -29.58
CA ALA A 50 -15.32 1.92 -29.37
C ALA A 50 -14.03 2.25 -30.13
N VAL A 51 -13.01 1.40 -30.09
CA VAL A 51 -11.77 1.58 -30.87
C VAL A 51 -12.08 1.68 -32.37
N GLY A 52 -12.92 0.79 -32.89
CA GLY A 52 -13.31 0.81 -34.31
C GLY A 52 -14.00 2.12 -34.71
N GLU A 53 -14.99 2.54 -33.94
CA GLU A 53 -15.74 3.78 -34.20
C GLU A 53 -14.89 5.05 -33.99
N LEU A 54 -13.97 5.06 -33.01
CA LEU A 54 -13.03 6.17 -32.81
C LEU A 54 -12.05 6.32 -33.97
N ARG A 55 -11.52 5.22 -34.49
CA ARG A 55 -10.65 5.25 -35.69
C ARG A 55 -11.40 5.81 -36.89
N GLN A 56 -12.67 5.43 -37.08
CA GLN A 56 -13.53 5.98 -38.13
C GLN A 56 -13.79 7.49 -37.96
N ALA A 57 -13.95 7.97 -36.72
CA ALA A 57 -14.10 9.40 -36.44
C ALA A 57 -12.81 10.17 -36.74
N ILE A 58 -11.65 9.65 -36.30
CA ILE A 58 -10.32 10.22 -36.54
C ILE A 58 -10.03 10.31 -38.03
N GLU A 59 -10.32 9.25 -38.80
CA GLU A 59 -10.08 9.21 -40.25
C GLU A 59 -10.85 10.31 -41.01
N ARG A 60 -12.05 10.70 -40.53
CA ARG A 60 -12.91 11.67 -41.20
C ARG A 60 -12.64 13.12 -40.78
N LYS A 61 -12.41 13.37 -39.49
CA LYS A 61 -12.23 14.74 -38.97
C LYS A 61 -10.76 15.09 -38.68
N GLY A 62 -9.92 14.11 -38.38
CA GLY A 62 -8.57 14.34 -37.90
C GLY A 62 -8.57 14.90 -36.49
N ASP A 63 -8.04 16.13 -36.34
CA ASP A 63 -7.56 16.67 -35.07
C ASP A 63 -8.66 16.93 -34.02
N SER A 64 -8.20 16.84 -32.77
CA SER A 64 -8.98 17.15 -31.56
C SER A 64 -9.45 18.61 -31.53
N GLY A 65 -10.58 18.85 -30.86
CA GLY A 65 -11.18 20.18 -30.78
C GLY A 65 -12.08 20.33 -29.57
N ALA A 66 -11.93 21.43 -28.81
CA ALA A 66 -12.88 21.83 -27.78
C ALA A 66 -14.04 22.61 -28.42
N ARG A 67 -15.27 22.37 -27.96
CA ARG A 67 -16.48 23.05 -28.45
C ARG A 67 -16.64 23.03 -29.98
N VAL A 68 -16.46 21.86 -30.59
CA VAL A 68 -16.66 21.64 -32.02
C VAL A 68 -18.15 21.53 -32.33
N ARG A 69 -18.63 22.20 -33.37
CA ARG A 69 -19.99 22.01 -33.87
C ARG A 69 -20.17 20.62 -34.48
N SER A 70 -21.15 19.89 -33.98
CA SER A 70 -21.63 18.60 -34.51
C SER A 70 -22.86 18.85 -35.42
N TYR A 71 -23.82 17.92 -35.48
CA TYR A 71 -25.04 18.12 -36.27
C TYR A 71 -25.94 19.23 -35.69
N GLY A 72 -26.38 20.15 -36.55
CA GLY A 72 -27.21 21.28 -36.17
C GLY A 72 -26.46 22.30 -35.29
N MET A 73 -27.06 22.67 -34.16
CA MET A 73 -26.51 23.66 -33.21
C MET A 73 -25.78 23.02 -32.02
N LYS A 74 -25.63 21.68 -31.99
CA LYS A 74 -25.01 20.96 -30.87
C LYS A 74 -23.49 21.09 -30.91
N VAL A 75 -22.91 21.51 -29.80
CA VAL A 75 -21.47 21.66 -29.60
C VAL A 75 -20.96 20.52 -28.72
N VAL A 76 -19.87 19.86 -29.14
CA VAL A 76 -19.26 18.73 -28.43
C VAL A 76 -17.76 18.93 -28.26
N ASP A 77 -17.21 18.37 -27.18
CA ASP A 77 -15.77 18.27 -26.98
C ASP A 77 -15.26 17.00 -27.67
N TYR A 78 -14.47 17.17 -28.72
CA TYR A 78 -13.96 16.10 -29.56
C TYR A 78 -12.50 15.79 -29.18
N PHE A 79 -12.31 14.79 -28.33
CA PHE A 79 -11.02 14.29 -27.87
C PHE A 79 -10.88 12.80 -28.21
N PRO A 80 -10.82 12.45 -29.50
CA PRO A 80 -10.87 11.06 -29.94
C PRO A 80 -9.65 10.25 -29.48
N TYR A 81 -8.46 10.85 -29.34
CA TYR A 81 -7.26 10.13 -28.90
C TYR A 81 -7.27 9.89 -27.39
N LEU A 82 -7.82 10.80 -26.59
CA LEU A 82 -8.13 10.56 -25.17
C LEU A 82 -9.05 9.35 -25.03
N LYS A 83 -10.20 9.37 -25.73
CA LYS A 83 -11.18 8.28 -25.68
C LYS A 83 -10.61 6.96 -26.22
N LEU A 84 -9.73 7.03 -27.23
CA LEU A 84 -9.05 5.88 -27.81
C LEU A 84 -8.04 5.27 -26.82
N GLY A 85 -7.28 6.12 -26.12
CA GLY A 85 -6.35 5.68 -25.08
C GLY A 85 -7.07 4.98 -23.92
N ILE A 86 -8.23 5.48 -23.50
CA ILE A 86 -9.08 4.84 -22.49
C ILE A 86 -9.52 3.45 -22.97
N ALA A 87 -9.99 3.32 -24.21
CA ALA A 87 -10.41 2.04 -24.76
C ALA A 87 -9.26 1.01 -24.82
N TYR A 88 -8.07 1.42 -25.29
CA TYR A 88 -6.90 0.55 -25.30
C TYR A 88 -6.44 0.13 -23.90
N HIS A 89 -6.50 1.03 -22.93
CA HIS A 89 -6.17 0.73 -21.54
C HIS A 89 -7.03 -0.44 -21.01
N HIS A 90 -8.34 -0.38 -21.25
CA HIS A 90 -9.28 -1.45 -20.85
C HIS A 90 -9.14 -2.74 -21.67
N LEU A 91 -8.61 -2.67 -22.89
CA LEU A 91 -8.25 -3.84 -23.69
C LEU A 91 -6.93 -4.51 -23.25
N GLY A 92 -6.18 -3.90 -22.34
CA GLY A 92 -4.86 -4.37 -21.94
C GLY A 92 -3.73 -3.94 -22.88
N GLU A 93 -4.04 -3.17 -23.93
CA GLU A 93 -3.09 -2.69 -24.94
C GLU A 93 -2.39 -1.41 -24.46
N GLN A 94 -1.62 -1.51 -23.38
CA GLN A 94 -1.08 -0.32 -22.68
C GLN A 94 -0.14 0.54 -23.53
N ALA A 95 0.61 -0.07 -24.46
CA ALA A 95 1.47 0.68 -25.38
C ALA A 95 0.65 1.58 -26.33
N ALA A 96 -0.41 1.03 -26.92
CA ALA A 96 -1.32 1.77 -27.79
C ALA A 96 -2.10 2.84 -27.01
N ALA A 97 -2.44 2.57 -25.75
CA ALA A 97 -3.07 3.54 -24.86
C ALA A 97 -2.19 4.78 -24.64
N LEU A 98 -0.91 4.56 -24.29
CA LEU A 98 0.05 5.63 -24.05
C LEU A 98 0.33 6.45 -25.31
N GLU A 99 0.47 5.80 -26.47
CA GLU A 99 0.65 6.49 -27.76
C GLU A 99 -0.55 7.40 -28.09
N ALA A 100 -1.77 6.93 -27.81
CA ALA A 100 -2.98 7.72 -27.99
C ALA A 100 -3.03 8.92 -27.02
N PHE A 101 -2.66 8.75 -25.74
CA PHE A 101 -2.58 9.85 -24.78
C PHE A 101 -1.51 10.88 -25.16
N ASP A 102 -0.33 10.43 -25.59
CA ASP A 102 0.77 11.30 -26.04
C ASP A 102 0.36 12.09 -27.29
N THR A 103 -0.40 11.47 -28.19
CA THR A 103 -0.96 12.13 -29.37
C THR A 103 -1.96 13.22 -28.97
N GLU A 104 -2.87 12.94 -28.04
CA GLU A 104 -3.84 13.92 -27.55
C GLU A 104 -3.16 15.11 -26.84
N GLU A 105 -2.14 14.83 -26.02
CA GLU A 105 -1.36 15.86 -25.33
C GLU A 105 -0.59 16.75 -26.30
N ARG A 106 0.02 16.15 -27.35
CA ARG A 106 0.76 16.86 -28.39
C ARG A 106 -0.13 17.80 -29.21
N LEU A 107 -1.40 17.44 -29.44
CA LEU A 107 -2.37 18.32 -30.08
C LEU A 107 -2.75 19.54 -29.20
N GLY A 108 -2.51 19.46 -27.89
CA GLY A 108 -2.60 20.59 -26.95
C GLY A 108 -4.01 21.07 -26.61
N VAL A 109 -5.02 20.77 -27.43
CA VAL A 109 -6.40 21.26 -27.23
C VAL A 109 -7.02 20.71 -25.94
N VAL A 110 -6.67 19.49 -25.55
CA VAL A 110 -7.13 18.86 -24.29
C VAL A 110 -6.76 19.67 -23.05
N GLN A 111 -5.68 20.46 -23.10
CA GLN A 111 -5.23 21.32 -22.00
C GLN A 111 -6.20 22.48 -21.72
N SER A 112 -7.00 22.88 -22.71
CA SER A 112 -7.98 23.96 -22.58
C SER A 112 -9.26 23.55 -21.84
N VAL A 113 -9.50 22.24 -21.65
CA VAL A 113 -10.68 21.69 -20.97
C VAL A 113 -10.23 20.97 -19.69
N PRO A 114 -10.35 21.57 -18.49
CA PRO A 114 -9.81 21.01 -17.26
C PRO A 114 -10.29 19.60 -16.92
N ALA A 115 -11.53 19.24 -17.29
CA ALA A 115 -12.06 17.91 -17.09
C ALA A 115 -11.36 16.85 -17.96
N ALA A 116 -11.17 17.14 -19.25
CA ALA A 116 -10.52 16.24 -20.19
C ALA A 116 -9.02 16.08 -19.86
N ARG A 117 -8.35 17.16 -19.44
CA ARG A 117 -6.97 17.11 -18.95
C ARG A 117 -6.82 16.16 -17.74
N ARG A 118 -7.68 16.29 -16.72
CA ARG A 118 -7.65 15.40 -15.55
C ARG A 118 -7.95 13.95 -15.93
N GLU A 119 -8.86 13.72 -16.86
CA GLU A 119 -9.17 12.38 -17.37
C GLU A 119 -7.94 11.77 -18.07
N LEU A 120 -7.25 12.52 -18.93
CA LEU A 120 -6.02 12.10 -19.60
C LEU A 120 -4.92 11.75 -18.60
N GLU A 121 -4.62 12.65 -17.67
CA GLU A 121 -3.56 12.44 -16.65
C GLU A 121 -3.84 11.17 -15.82
N ARG A 122 -5.10 10.97 -15.40
CA ARG A 122 -5.52 9.79 -14.63
C ARG A 122 -5.29 8.49 -15.40
N PHE A 123 -5.80 8.39 -16.63
CA PHE A 123 -5.70 7.16 -17.40
C PHE A 123 -4.29 6.90 -17.96
N ARG A 124 -3.53 7.95 -18.26
CA ARG A 124 -2.10 7.82 -18.62
C ARG A 124 -1.32 7.19 -17.48
N GLN A 125 -1.50 7.69 -16.25
CA GLN A 125 -0.84 7.12 -15.08
C GLN A 125 -1.24 5.65 -14.88
N ALA A 126 -2.53 5.33 -15.00
CA ALA A 126 -3.02 3.96 -14.93
C ALA A 126 -2.40 3.04 -16.00
N ALA A 127 -2.24 3.53 -17.23
CA ALA A 127 -1.62 2.77 -18.32
C ALA A 127 -0.10 2.56 -18.12
N VAL A 128 0.63 3.56 -17.60
CA VAL A 128 2.04 3.41 -17.23
C VAL A 128 2.21 2.35 -16.15
N ASP A 129 1.37 2.40 -15.12
CA ASP A 129 1.44 1.45 -14.01
C ASP A 129 1.07 0.03 -14.47
N ALA A 130 0.04 -0.12 -15.31
CA ALA A 130 -0.33 -1.40 -15.90
C ALA A 130 0.78 -1.97 -16.81
N LYS A 131 1.43 -1.14 -17.64
CA LYS A 131 2.55 -1.56 -18.49
C LYS A 131 3.72 -2.08 -17.64
N ARG A 132 4.11 -1.32 -16.61
CA ARG A 132 5.18 -1.73 -15.68
C ARG A 132 4.84 -3.03 -14.93
N GLN A 133 3.58 -3.23 -14.57
CA GLN A 133 3.15 -4.48 -13.93
C GLN A 133 3.23 -5.67 -14.89
N ALA A 134 2.80 -5.50 -16.15
CA ALA A 134 2.91 -6.53 -17.18
C ALA A 134 4.37 -6.91 -17.46
N GLU A 135 5.25 -5.91 -17.68
CA GLU A 135 6.68 -6.13 -17.91
C GLU A 135 7.35 -6.87 -16.73
N ARG A 136 7.00 -6.51 -15.49
CA ARG A 136 7.49 -7.21 -14.29
C ARG A 136 6.95 -8.63 -14.19
N ALA A 137 5.70 -8.87 -14.59
CA ALA A 137 5.11 -10.20 -14.57
C ALA A 137 5.76 -11.10 -15.63
N ASP A 138 6.01 -10.58 -16.83
CA ASP A 138 6.68 -11.32 -17.91
C ASP A 138 8.15 -11.59 -17.59
N ALA A 139 8.87 -10.61 -17.01
CA ALA A 139 10.23 -10.83 -16.52
C ALA A 139 10.29 -11.92 -15.44
N ARG A 140 9.32 -11.93 -14.50
CA ARG A 140 9.20 -12.99 -13.48
C ARG A 140 8.92 -14.34 -14.10
N ARG A 141 7.98 -14.43 -15.05
CA ARG A 141 7.68 -15.69 -15.77
C ARG A 141 8.91 -16.24 -16.49
N GLY A 142 9.71 -15.38 -17.13
CA GLY A 142 10.96 -15.80 -17.77
C GLY A 142 11.97 -16.36 -16.77
N VAL A 143 12.12 -15.72 -15.61
CA VAL A 143 12.97 -16.24 -14.53
C VAL A 143 12.44 -17.58 -14.00
N ASP A 144 11.14 -17.69 -13.77
CA ASP A 144 10.51 -18.92 -13.27
C ASP A 144 10.64 -20.08 -14.28
N GLU A 145 10.55 -19.81 -15.58
CA GLU A 145 10.77 -20.81 -16.65
C GLU A 145 12.21 -21.31 -16.68
N ILE A 146 13.20 -20.42 -16.55
CA ILE A 146 14.62 -20.79 -16.47
C ILE A 146 14.89 -21.65 -15.22
N VAL A 147 14.31 -21.28 -14.07
CA VAL A 147 14.43 -22.04 -12.82
C VAL A 147 13.80 -23.43 -12.97
N ALA A 148 12.57 -23.51 -13.49
CA ALA A 148 11.86 -24.78 -13.67
C ALA A 148 12.60 -25.72 -14.62
N LYS A 149 13.12 -25.20 -15.74
CA LYS A 149 13.92 -25.98 -16.70
C LYS A 149 15.22 -26.48 -16.06
N SER A 150 15.94 -25.61 -15.36
CA SER A 150 17.20 -25.97 -14.70
C SER A 150 17.01 -27.07 -13.64
N LEU A 151 15.92 -26.99 -12.86
CA LEU A 151 15.56 -28.04 -11.89
C LEU A 151 15.19 -29.37 -12.56
N ALA A 152 14.43 -29.32 -13.66
CA ALA A 152 14.03 -30.52 -14.39
C ALA A 152 15.24 -31.23 -15.02
N ASP A 153 16.13 -30.48 -15.68
CA ASP A 153 17.35 -31.02 -16.29
C ASP A 153 18.30 -31.59 -15.24
N ALA A 154 18.50 -30.88 -14.11
CA ALA A 154 19.35 -31.35 -13.02
C ALA A 154 18.83 -32.64 -12.38
N ARG A 155 17.51 -32.74 -12.12
CA ARG A 155 16.90 -33.96 -11.55
C ARG A 155 16.98 -35.16 -12.49
N ARG A 156 16.80 -34.92 -13.79
CA ARG A 156 16.96 -35.97 -14.80
C ARG A 156 18.40 -36.50 -14.80
N LEU A 157 19.38 -35.60 -14.82
CA LEU A 157 20.81 -35.95 -14.80
C LEU A 157 21.25 -36.58 -13.47
N GLU A 158 20.66 -36.17 -12.34
CA GLU A 158 20.82 -36.84 -11.04
C GLU A 158 20.32 -38.28 -11.10
N GLY A 159 19.13 -38.52 -11.67
CA GLY A 159 18.58 -39.86 -11.86
C GLY A 159 19.42 -40.75 -12.79
N GLU A 160 20.19 -40.15 -13.70
CA GLU A 160 21.17 -40.81 -14.56
C GLU A 160 22.54 -41.06 -13.87
N GLY A 161 22.74 -40.59 -12.63
CA GLY A 161 24.02 -40.69 -11.91
C GLY A 161 25.11 -39.71 -12.40
N ARG A 162 24.76 -38.73 -13.23
CA ARG A 162 25.70 -37.77 -13.83
C ARG A 162 25.79 -36.51 -12.99
N LEU A 163 26.34 -36.65 -11.77
CA LEU A 163 26.33 -35.60 -10.75
C LEU A 163 26.95 -34.27 -11.20
N GLN A 164 28.08 -34.30 -11.92
CA GLN A 164 28.74 -33.09 -12.41
C GLN A 164 27.89 -32.33 -13.44
N GLU A 165 27.22 -33.06 -14.32
CA GLU A 165 26.37 -32.48 -15.34
C GLU A 165 25.06 -31.97 -14.75
N ALA A 166 24.53 -32.65 -13.73
CA ALA A 166 23.40 -32.17 -12.94
C ALA A 166 23.69 -30.83 -12.26
N MET A 167 24.91 -30.66 -11.71
CA MET A 167 25.35 -29.37 -11.14
C MET A 167 25.47 -28.28 -12.20
N ASN A 168 26.03 -28.60 -13.37
CA ASN A 168 26.12 -27.64 -14.49
C ASN A 168 24.73 -27.21 -15.00
N ALA A 169 23.77 -28.13 -15.02
CA ALA A 169 22.39 -27.84 -15.41
C ALA A 169 21.65 -26.90 -14.44
N LEU A 170 22.12 -26.77 -13.19
CA LEU A 170 21.56 -25.83 -12.21
C LEU A 170 22.08 -24.40 -12.37
N ALA A 171 23.23 -24.20 -13.04
CA ALA A 171 23.89 -22.90 -13.14
C ALA A 171 23.00 -21.80 -13.78
N PRO A 172 22.25 -22.06 -14.87
CA PRO A 172 21.35 -21.05 -15.45
C PRO A 172 20.24 -20.62 -14.48
N GLY A 173 19.67 -21.58 -13.73
CA GLY A 173 18.65 -21.32 -12.71
C GLY A 173 19.18 -20.51 -11.54
N LEU A 174 20.38 -20.85 -11.05
CA LEU A 174 21.04 -20.11 -9.97
C LEU A 174 21.46 -18.70 -10.41
N ALA A 175 21.84 -18.51 -11.67
CA ALA A 175 22.11 -17.19 -12.23
C ALA A 175 20.83 -16.34 -12.35
N ALA A 176 19.71 -16.95 -12.74
CA ALA A 176 18.42 -16.26 -12.87
C ALA A 176 17.77 -15.94 -11.51
N ASN A 177 17.90 -16.82 -10.51
CA ASN A 177 17.38 -16.62 -9.16
C ASN A 177 18.29 -17.26 -8.08
N PRO A 178 19.33 -16.56 -7.61
CA PRO A 178 20.31 -17.09 -6.65
C PRO A 178 19.74 -17.44 -5.27
N GLN A 179 18.55 -16.92 -4.94
CA GLN A 179 17.92 -17.10 -3.61
C GLN A 179 16.85 -18.20 -3.61
N GLN A 180 16.60 -18.84 -4.76
CA GLN A 180 15.62 -19.91 -4.86
C GLN A 180 16.13 -21.13 -4.09
N ARG A 181 15.45 -21.46 -2.98
CA ARG A 181 15.93 -22.45 -2.00
C ARG A 181 16.14 -23.83 -2.62
N GLU A 182 15.27 -24.24 -3.53
CA GLU A 182 15.29 -25.58 -4.11
C GLU A 182 16.53 -25.83 -4.98
N LEU A 183 16.97 -24.83 -5.75
CA LEU A 183 18.20 -24.83 -6.56
C LEU A 183 19.44 -24.90 -5.66
N VAL A 184 19.49 -24.07 -4.60
CA VAL A 184 20.60 -24.03 -3.65
C VAL A 184 20.71 -25.35 -2.89
N ASP A 185 19.59 -25.87 -2.39
CA ASP A 185 19.53 -27.13 -1.65
C ASP A 185 19.87 -28.34 -2.54
N LEU A 186 19.48 -28.31 -3.82
CA LEU A 186 19.85 -29.36 -4.77
C LEU A 186 21.33 -29.28 -5.13
N MET A 187 21.88 -28.09 -5.38
CA MET A 187 23.30 -27.88 -5.67
C MET A 187 24.18 -28.39 -4.51
N ALA A 188 23.87 -27.98 -3.28
CA ALA A 188 24.62 -28.41 -2.09
C ALA A 188 24.58 -29.93 -1.89
N ARG A 189 23.41 -30.57 -2.12
CA ARG A 189 23.27 -32.03 -2.03
C ARG A 189 24.05 -32.76 -3.12
N LEU A 190 24.00 -32.28 -4.36
CA LEU A 190 24.74 -32.87 -5.47
C LEU A 190 26.25 -32.75 -5.26
N SER A 191 26.74 -31.59 -4.80
CA SER A 191 28.16 -31.39 -4.48
C SER A 191 28.62 -32.32 -3.35
N ALA A 192 27.82 -32.45 -2.28
CA ALA A 192 28.14 -33.36 -1.18
C ALA A 192 28.20 -34.83 -1.64
N ARG A 193 27.23 -35.27 -2.46
CA ARG A 193 27.23 -36.63 -3.03
C ARG A 193 28.39 -36.87 -3.98
N ALA A 194 28.78 -35.88 -4.80
CA ALA A 194 29.92 -36.01 -5.70
C ALA A 194 31.22 -36.22 -4.92
N ILE A 195 31.41 -35.45 -3.84
CA ILE A 195 32.55 -35.61 -2.92
C ILE A 195 32.53 -36.98 -2.25
N GLU A 196 31.35 -37.44 -1.80
CA GLU A 196 31.21 -38.75 -1.14
C GLU A 196 31.45 -39.91 -2.11
N GLU A 197 30.94 -39.85 -3.34
CA GLU A 197 31.20 -40.87 -4.37
C GLU A 197 32.68 -40.91 -4.75
N GLU A 198 33.33 -39.75 -4.86
CA GLU A 198 34.75 -39.69 -5.16
C GLU A 198 35.60 -40.24 -4.00
N GLY A 199 35.20 -39.95 -2.76
CA GLY A 199 35.80 -40.54 -1.55
C GLY A 199 35.62 -42.06 -1.51
N ARG A 200 34.41 -42.57 -1.71
CA ARG A 200 34.13 -44.02 -1.74
C ARG A 200 34.89 -44.72 -2.86
N ARG A 201 34.96 -44.16 -4.08
CA ARG A 201 35.75 -44.74 -5.18
C ARG A 201 37.23 -44.86 -4.82
N ARG A 202 37.76 -43.90 -4.06
CA ARG A 202 39.16 -43.91 -3.60
C ARG A 202 39.37 -44.93 -2.47
N GLU A 203 38.44 -45.03 -1.52
CA GLU A 203 38.46 -46.06 -0.47
C GLU A 203 38.31 -47.48 -1.04
N GLU A 204 37.40 -47.68 -1.98
CA GLU A 204 37.22 -48.96 -2.68
C GLU A 204 38.46 -49.33 -3.50
N ALA A 205 39.14 -48.35 -4.12
CA ALA A 205 40.40 -48.57 -4.81
C ALA A 205 41.51 -48.98 -3.82
N ALA A 206 41.59 -48.33 -2.66
CA ALA A 206 42.53 -48.69 -1.59
C ALA A 206 42.26 -50.09 -1.03
N ASP A 207 40.99 -50.43 -0.79
CA ASP A 207 40.58 -51.76 -0.33
C ASP A 207 40.83 -52.85 -1.39
N ALA A 208 40.61 -52.54 -2.66
CA ALA A 208 40.92 -53.46 -3.77
C ALA A 208 42.43 -53.72 -3.88
N ALA A 209 43.26 -52.68 -3.73
CA ALA A 209 44.71 -52.81 -3.65
C ALA A 209 45.13 -53.67 -2.44
N ARG A 210 44.50 -53.44 -1.28
CA ARG A 210 44.75 -54.20 -0.04
C ARG A 210 44.45 -55.68 -0.18
N ARG A 211 43.30 -56.03 -0.79
CA ARG A 211 42.92 -57.43 -1.03
C ARG A 211 43.86 -58.13 -2.01
N ARG A 212 44.33 -57.43 -3.05
CA ARG A 212 45.34 -57.98 -3.98
C ARG A 212 46.65 -58.28 -3.24
N LEU A 213 47.08 -57.38 -2.37
CA LEU A 213 48.27 -57.58 -1.54
C LEU A 213 48.11 -58.78 -0.59
N GLU A 214 46.97 -58.90 0.10
CA GLU A 214 46.65 -60.03 0.99
C GLU A 214 46.62 -61.37 0.22
N ALA A 215 46.06 -61.40 -0.98
CA ALA A 215 46.01 -62.60 -1.81
C ALA A 215 47.40 -63.08 -2.29
N VAL A 216 48.30 -62.15 -2.62
CA VAL A 216 49.67 -62.49 -3.06
C VAL A 216 50.54 -62.90 -1.87
N THR A 217 50.34 -62.30 -0.69
CA THR A 217 51.09 -62.64 0.53
C THR A 217 50.65 -63.93 1.21
N ALA A 218 49.45 -64.46 0.89
CA ALA A 218 48.97 -65.75 1.37
C ALA A 218 49.54 -66.97 0.63
N LEU A 219 50.23 -66.76 -0.50
CA LEU A 219 50.92 -67.82 -1.25
C LEU A 219 52.30 -68.11 -0.61
N PRO A 220 52.80 -69.36 -0.64
CA PRO A 220 54.12 -69.69 -0.11
C PRO A 220 55.21 -68.88 -0.82
N PRO A 221 56.21 -68.35 -0.07
CA PRO A 221 57.15 -67.35 -0.60
C PRO A 221 58.02 -67.96 -1.71
N THR A 222 57.75 -67.56 -2.96
CA THR A 222 58.57 -67.88 -4.13
C THR A 222 59.44 -66.68 -4.50
N PRO A 223 60.63 -66.89 -5.11
CA PRO A 223 61.51 -65.80 -5.56
C PRO A 223 60.85 -64.83 -6.57
N THR A 224 59.80 -65.28 -7.24
CA THR A 224 59.01 -64.50 -8.21
C THR A 224 57.89 -63.66 -7.58
N ALA A 225 57.48 -63.94 -6.33
CA ALA A 225 56.42 -63.21 -5.64
C ALA A 225 56.93 -61.92 -4.96
N ALA A 226 58.20 -61.87 -4.56
CA ALA A 226 58.78 -60.73 -3.82
C ALA A 226 58.65 -59.38 -4.57
N PRO A 227 58.92 -59.27 -5.89
CA PRO A 227 58.74 -58.01 -6.62
C PRO A 227 57.28 -57.59 -6.78
N GLN A 228 56.35 -58.56 -6.82
CA GLN A 228 54.91 -58.29 -6.94
C GLN A 228 54.31 -57.81 -5.61
N VAL A 229 54.77 -58.34 -4.49
CA VAL A 229 54.37 -57.89 -3.14
C VAL A 229 54.86 -56.47 -2.88
N GLU A 230 56.08 -56.13 -3.28
CA GLU A 230 56.62 -54.77 -3.11
C GLU A 230 55.81 -53.75 -3.93
N LYS A 231 55.51 -54.06 -5.19
CA LYS A 231 54.69 -53.20 -6.05
C LYS A 231 53.25 -53.01 -5.52
N LEU A 232 52.64 -54.07 -4.99
CA LEU A 232 51.30 -53.98 -4.41
C LEU A 232 51.28 -53.25 -3.05
N ARG A 233 52.40 -53.24 -2.31
CA ARG A 233 52.57 -52.40 -1.11
C ARG A 233 52.68 -50.93 -1.46
N GLU A 234 53.43 -50.60 -2.51
CA GLU A 234 53.51 -49.22 -3.04
C GLU A 234 52.14 -48.73 -3.51
N GLU A 235 51.41 -49.53 -4.30
CA GLU A 235 50.04 -49.19 -4.75
C GLU A 235 49.05 -49.00 -3.58
N LEU A 236 49.19 -49.76 -2.49
CA LEU A 236 48.35 -49.62 -1.29
C LEU A 236 48.70 -48.38 -0.47
N VAL A 237 49.99 -48.05 -0.34
CA VAL A 237 50.44 -46.85 0.36
C VAL A 237 50.02 -45.59 -0.40
N GLU A 238 50.17 -45.56 -1.73
CA GLU A 238 49.68 -44.46 -2.58
C GLU A 238 48.16 -44.26 -2.43
N ALA A 239 47.38 -45.35 -2.40
CA ALA A 239 45.93 -45.26 -2.24
C ALA A 239 45.50 -44.80 -0.84
N GLN A 240 46.29 -45.09 0.21
CA GLN A 240 46.04 -44.65 1.59
C GLN A 240 46.50 -43.22 1.86
N GLU A 241 47.59 -42.76 1.23
CA GLU A 241 48.06 -41.38 1.33
C GLU A 241 47.15 -40.42 0.58
N ALA A 242 46.60 -40.82 -0.58
CA ALA A 242 45.63 -40.03 -1.34
C ALA A 242 44.29 -39.74 -0.59
N ALA A 243 44.05 -40.36 0.57
CA ALA A 243 42.82 -40.24 1.36
C ALA A 243 42.93 -39.30 2.59
N ARG A 244 44.11 -38.75 2.91
CA ARG A 244 44.28 -37.81 4.05
C ARG A 244 44.13 -36.33 3.62
N PRO A 245 43.55 -35.44 4.46
CA PRO A 245 43.42 -34.02 4.14
C PRO A 245 44.76 -33.27 4.07
N ASP A 246 45.72 -33.62 4.93
CA ASP A 246 47.04 -32.97 5.02
C ASP A 246 48.01 -33.46 3.93
N THR A 247 47.89 -34.71 3.48
CA THR A 247 48.68 -35.25 2.36
C THR A 247 48.30 -34.61 1.04
N LEU A 248 47.06 -34.12 0.89
CA LEU A 248 46.64 -33.41 -0.32
C LEU A 248 47.49 -32.14 -0.54
N ILE A 249 47.83 -31.40 0.51
CA ILE A 249 48.73 -30.24 0.39
C ILE A 249 50.14 -30.68 0.00
N GLU A 250 50.67 -31.72 0.66
CA GLU A 250 52.02 -32.23 0.41
C GLU A 250 52.19 -32.88 -0.97
N ASP A 251 51.21 -33.65 -1.44
CA ASP A 251 51.21 -34.32 -2.74
C ASP A 251 51.01 -33.31 -3.88
N THR A 252 50.12 -32.34 -3.70
CA THR A 252 49.95 -31.26 -4.69
C THR A 252 51.20 -30.40 -4.76
N LEU A 253 51.88 -30.16 -3.63
CA LEU A 253 53.17 -29.46 -3.58
C LEU A 253 54.29 -30.27 -4.24
N ARG A 254 54.36 -31.59 -3.97
CA ARG A 254 55.34 -32.51 -4.58
C ARG A 254 55.13 -32.61 -6.09
N ALA A 255 53.87 -32.67 -6.55
CA ALA A 255 53.52 -32.60 -7.96
C ALA A 255 53.95 -31.27 -8.57
N ALA A 256 53.68 -30.14 -7.92
CA ALA A 256 54.11 -28.82 -8.38
C ALA A 256 55.65 -28.74 -8.55
N ALA A 257 56.42 -29.27 -7.59
CA ALA A 257 57.87 -29.34 -7.66
C ALA A 257 58.37 -30.31 -8.76
N ALA A 258 57.71 -31.45 -8.96
CA ALA A 258 58.04 -32.40 -10.03
C ALA A 258 57.76 -31.84 -11.43
N HIS A 259 56.63 -31.13 -11.61
CA HIS A 259 56.31 -30.42 -12.84
C HIS A 259 57.35 -29.34 -13.15
N LEU A 260 57.78 -28.58 -12.13
CA LEU A 260 58.83 -27.58 -12.25
C LEU A 260 60.17 -28.19 -12.69
N ALA A 261 60.59 -29.29 -12.05
CA ALA A 261 61.83 -30.00 -12.40
C ALA A 261 61.79 -30.62 -13.80
N ALA A 262 60.60 -31.05 -14.25
CA ALA A 262 60.38 -31.63 -15.58
C ALA A 262 60.21 -30.58 -16.70
N GLY A 263 60.33 -29.27 -16.41
CA GLY A 263 60.17 -28.21 -17.41
C GLY A 263 58.71 -27.91 -17.81
N ARG A 264 57.74 -28.44 -17.06
CA ARG A 264 56.29 -28.31 -17.28
C ARG A 264 55.73 -27.19 -16.40
N PHE A 265 56.04 -25.96 -16.78
CA PHE A 265 55.90 -24.81 -15.87
C PHE A 265 54.46 -24.35 -15.65
N GLU A 266 53.58 -24.47 -16.65
CA GLU A 266 52.15 -24.14 -16.50
C GLU A 266 51.45 -25.11 -15.55
N GLU A 267 51.77 -26.41 -15.62
CA GLU A 267 51.24 -27.40 -14.70
C GLU A 267 51.81 -27.22 -13.27
N ALA A 268 53.08 -26.80 -13.15
CA ALA A 268 53.69 -26.46 -11.87
C ALA A 268 52.98 -25.27 -11.19
N LEU A 269 52.63 -24.23 -11.97
CA LEU A 269 51.92 -23.04 -11.49
C LEU A 269 50.49 -23.38 -11.03
N SER A 270 49.77 -24.16 -11.84
CA SER A 270 48.41 -24.62 -11.49
C SER A 270 48.39 -25.38 -10.16
N ALA A 271 49.28 -26.36 -9.99
CA ALA A 271 49.37 -27.16 -8.77
C ALA A 271 49.79 -26.33 -7.54
N ALA A 272 50.76 -25.43 -7.68
CA ALA A 272 51.18 -24.56 -6.58
C ALA A 272 50.08 -23.56 -6.17
N ASN A 273 49.29 -23.04 -7.11
CA ASN A 273 48.16 -22.15 -6.81
C ASN A 273 47.03 -22.87 -6.06
N GLN A 274 46.81 -24.18 -6.31
CA GLN A 274 45.86 -24.98 -5.53
C GLN A 274 46.30 -25.16 -4.08
N VAL A 275 47.62 -25.22 -3.81
CA VAL A 275 48.15 -25.22 -2.44
C VAL A 275 47.93 -23.85 -1.79
N LEU A 276 48.21 -22.75 -2.49
CA LEU A 276 48.05 -21.39 -1.97
C LEU A 276 46.58 -20.99 -1.72
N ALA A 277 45.64 -21.58 -2.45
CA ALA A 277 44.21 -21.42 -2.18
C ALA A 277 43.78 -22.01 -0.83
N ARG A 278 44.50 -23.04 -0.34
CA ARG A 278 44.23 -23.71 0.94
C ARG A 278 45.07 -23.17 2.07
N ASP A 279 46.36 -22.93 1.82
CA ASP A 279 47.30 -22.29 2.74
C ASP A 279 48.03 -21.15 2.04
N ARG A 280 47.46 -19.95 2.16
CA ARG A 280 47.96 -18.70 1.53
C ARG A 280 49.39 -18.32 1.91
N LYS A 281 49.94 -18.87 3.00
CA LYS A 281 51.29 -18.53 3.49
C LYS A 281 52.30 -19.64 3.24
N ASN A 282 51.93 -20.70 2.51
CA ASN A 282 52.80 -21.84 2.31
C ASN A 282 54.09 -21.42 1.57
N PRO A 283 55.26 -21.44 2.25
CA PRO A 283 56.48 -20.87 1.70
C PRO A 283 57.01 -21.69 0.51
N ALA A 284 56.79 -23.00 0.52
CA ALA A 284 57.24 -23.89 -0.55
C ALA A 284 56.41 -23.72 -1.83
N ALA A 285 55.09 -23.51 -1.71
CA ALA A 285 54.24 -23.27 -2.89
C ALA A 285 54.57 -21.91 -3.54
N LEU A 286 54.80 -20.87 -2.74
CA LEU A 286 55.28 -19.57 -3.22
C LEU A 286 56.63 -19.69 -3.96
N GLN A 287 57.54 -20.52 -3.45
CA GLN A 287 58.84 -20.76 -4.07
C GLN A 287 58.72 -21.49 -5.41
N VAL A 288 57.82 -22.47 -5.53
CA VAL A 288 57.55 -23.17 -6.81
C VAL A 288 56.96 -22.20 -7.84
N VAL A 289 56.02 -21.34 -7.44
CA VAL A 289 55.46 -20.29 -8.32
C VAL A 289 56.57 -19.36 -8.81
N GLN A 290 57.43 -18.88 -7.91
CA GLN A 290 58.56 -18.01 -8.25
C GLN A 290 59.51 -18.67 -9.25
N GLN A 291 59.90 -19.93 -9.02
CA GLN A 291 60.82 -20.64 -9.90
C GLN A 291 60.20 -21.00 -11.26
N ALA A 292 58.91 -21.36 -11.31
CA ALA A 292 58.22 -21.68 -12.56
C ALA A 292 58.16 -20.46 -13.49
N TYR A 293 57.80 -19.29 -12.96
CA TYR A 293 57.79 -18.05 -13.74
C TYR A 293 59.17 -17.66 -14.27
N LEU A 294 60.24 -17.90 -13.49
CA LEU A 294 61.60 -17.62 -13.93
C LEU A 294 62.01 -18.44 -15.13
N ARG A 295 61.74 -19.75 -15.10
CA ARG A 295 62.09 -20.64 -16.20
C ARG A 295 61.27 -20.39 -17.46
N ILE A 296 59.98 -20.02 -17.31
CA ILE A 296 59.16 -19.55 -18.43
C ILE A 296 59.77 -18.30 -19.05
N SER A 297 60.20 -17.34 -18.23
CA SER A 297 60.85 -16.11 -18.69
C SER A 297 62.16 -16.40 -19.42
N GLU A 298 63.02 -17.28 -18.88
CA GLU A 298 64.26 -17.72 -19.54
C GLU A 298 63.99 -18.37 -20.91
N GLN A 299 62.96 -19.23 -21.03
CA GLN A 299 62.60 -19.87 -22.30
C GLN A 299 62.06 -18.87 -23.33
N LEU A 300 61.22 -17.93 -22.91
CA LEU A 300 60.69 -16.88 -23.78
C LEU A 300 61.80 -15.93 -24.26
N LEU A 301 62.77 -15.62 -23.41
CA LEU A 301 63.94 -14.82 -23.77
C LEU A 301 64.89 -15.59 -24.70
N ALA A 302 65.18 -16.87 -24.42
CA ALA A 302 66.03 -17.72 -25.28
C ALA A 302 65.43 -17.96 -26.68
N ALA A 303 64.11 -18.03 -26.80
CA ALA A 303 63.41 -18.20 -28.09
C ALA A 303 63.56 -16.99 -29.03
N THR A 304 64.02 -15.82 -28.54
CA THR A 304 64.24 -14.61 -29.37
C THR A 304 65.61 -14.56 -30.08
N GLY A 305 66.42 -15.62 -29.98
CA GLY A 305 67.49 -15.90 -30.95
C GLY A 305 68.64 -14.89 -30.99
N GLY A 306 69.23 -14.54 -29.85
CA GLY A 306 70.59 -14.00 -29.77
C GLY A 306 70.86 -12.69 -30.53
N LYS A 307 69.86 -11.85 -30.77
CA LYS A 307 70.07 -10.44 -31.17
C LYS A 307 70.37 -9.59 -29.92
N PRO A 308 71.22 -8.54 -30.01
CA PRO A 308 71.50 -7.68 -28.85
C PRO A 308 70.17 -7.12 -28.32
N ALA A 309 69.88 -7.44 -27.05
CA ALA A 309 68.58 -7.25 -26.44
C ALA A 309 68.15 -5.78 -26.50
N GLU A 310 67.09 -5.52 -27.25
CA GLU A 310 66.27 -4.33 -27.04
C GLU A 310 65.78 -4.41 -25.59
N ASN A 311 66.07 -3.40 -24.76
CA ASN A 311 65.74 -3.45 -23.34
C ASN A 311 64.21 -3.55 -23.18
N ILE A 312 63.71 -4.66 -22.63
CA ILE A 312 62.27 -4.95 -22.49
C ILE A 312 61.80 -4.45 -21.11
N PRO A 313 60.61 -3.86 -20.98
CA PRO A 313 60.08 -3.47 -19.67
C PRO A 313 59.97 -4.65 -18.69
N PRO A 314 60.12 -4.42 -17.38
CA PRO A 314 60.15 -5.47 -16.36
C PRO A 314 58.83 -6.28 -16.32
N ALA A 315 58.90 -7.60 -16.26
CA ALA A 315 57.71 -8.45 -16.24
C ALA A 315 57.16 -8.62 -14.81
N ILE A 316 55.98 -8.07 -14.52
CA ILE A 316 55.28 -8.23 -13.23
C ILE A 316 54.36 -9.45 -13.29
N ARG A 317 54.42 -10.32 -12.28
CA ARG A 317 53.54 -11.49 -12.10
C ARG A 317 53.05 -11.58 -10.66
N PHE A 318 51.79 -11.92 -10.48
CA PHE A 318 51.16 -12.13 -9.17
C PHE A 318 50.88 -13.62 -8.93
N ALA A 319 50.73 -14.00 -7.67
CA ALA A 319 50.03 -15.25 -7.34
C ALA A 319 48.55 -15.02 -7.63
N ASP A 320 48.07 -15.46 -8.81
CA ASP A 320 46.73 -15.13 -9.29
C ASP A 320 45.67 -16.02 -8.64
N LEU A 321 45.04 -15.50 -7.59
CA LEU A 321 43.92 -16.14 -6.89
C LEU A 321 42.56 -15.59 -7.35
N ARG A 322 42.53 -14.78 -8.41
CA ARG A 322 41.32 -14.12 -8.92
C ARG A 322 40.47 -15.10 -9.70
N GLN A 323 39.18 -15.10 -9.43
CA GLN A 323 38.16 -15.89 -10.12
C GLN A 323 37.41 -15.00 -11.12
N GLU A 324 36.82 -15.60 -12.14
CA GLU A 324 36.02 -14.87 -13.13
C GLU A 324 34.64 -14.53 -12.55
N LEU A 325 34.35 -13.24 -12.38
CA LEU A 325 33.11 -12.71 -11.84
C LEU A 325 32.63 -11.58 -12.76
N ASP A 326 31.47 -11.72 -13.40
CA ASP A 326 30.90 -10.73 -14.33
C ASP A 326 31.85 -10.31 -15.49
N GLY A 327 32.72 -11.22 -15.94
CA GLY A 327 33.68 -10.97 -17.03
C GLY A 327 34.99 -10.28 -16.60
N GLU A 328 35.14 -9.99 -15.31
CA GLU A 328 36.39 -9.49 -14.73
C GLU A 328 37.01 -10.53 -13.79
N ARG A 329 38.34 -10.61 -13.76
CA ARG A 329 39.06 -11.48 -12.81
C ARG A 329 39.21 -10.75 -11.48
N VAL A 330 38.51 -11.21 -10.45
CA VAL A 330 38.49 -10.60 -9.10
C VAL A 330 38.75 -11.64 -8.01
N GLU A 331 39.56 -11.30 -7.00
CA GLU A 331 39.72 -12.12 -5.80
C GLU A 331 38.67 -11.73 -4.74
N ILE A 332 37.85 -12.68 -4.29
CA ILE A 332 36.85 -12.43 -3.25
C ILE A 332 37.47 -12.72 -1.87
N VAL A 333 37.37 -11.75 -0.96
CA VAL A 333 37.90 -11.87 0.40
C VAL A 333 36.84 -11.56 1.46
N GLU A 334 36.95 -12.23 2.62
CA GLU A 334 36.02 -12.07 3.76
C GLU A 334 36.67 -11.37 4.97
N SER A 335 37.96 -11.08 4.87
CA SER A 335 38.73 -10.35 5.86
C SER A 335 39.07 -8.96 5.33
N PRO A 336 38.98 -7.90 6.15
CA PRO A 336 39.44 -6.57 5.76
C PRO A 336 40.96 -6.54 5.55
N ASP A 337 41.74 -7.34 6.29
CA ASP A 337 43.19 -7.40 6.15
C ASP A 337 43.62 -8.21 4.91
N PHE A 338 44.08 -7.51 3.86
CA PHE A 338 44.50 -8.11 2.59
C PHE A 338 46.01 -7.97 2.36
N ARG A 339 46.62 -8.99 1.74
CA ARG A 339 48.05 -9.03 1.38
C ARG A 339 48.23 -9.39 -0.08
N LEU A 340 48.93 -8.54 -0.82
CA LEU A 340 49.30 -8.76 -2.22
C LEU A 340 50.73 -9.28 -2.31
N ASN A 341 50.95 -10.38 -3.03
CA ASN A 341 52.27 -10.98 -3.28
C ASN A 341 52.52 -11.17 -4.79
N GLY A 342 53.76 -10.99 -5.23
CA GLY A 342 54.16 -11.19 -6.61
C GLY A 342 55.67 -11.17 -6.83
N VAL A 343 56.08 -11.21 -8.10
CA VAL A 343 57.48 -11.10 -8.53
C VAL A 343 57.58 -10.15 -9.73
N ALA A 344 58.67 -9.40 -9.79
CA ALA A 344 59.08 -8.66 -10.98
C ALA A 344 60.40 -9.25 -11.52
N ILE A 345 60.44 -9.54 -12.82
CA ILE A 345 61.58 -10.18 -13.48
C ILE A 345 62.16 -9.22 -14.51
N ASP A 346 63.47 -8.98 -14.46
CA ASP A 346 64.20 -8.11 -15.40
C ASP A 346 65.69 -8.45 -15.43
N ASN A 347 66.44 -7.99 -16.44
CA ASN A 347 67.90 -8.13 -16.52
C ASN A 347 68.65 -7.10 -15.65
N SER A 348 67.94 -6.21 -14.96
CA SER A 348 68.49 -5.21 -14.04
C SER A 348 67.67 -5.12 -12.73
N PRO A 349 68.23 -4.53 -11.65
CA PRO A 349 67.46 -4.29 -10.42
C PRO A 349 66.28 -3.35 -10.66
N VAL A 350 65.09 -3.70 -10.17
CA VAL A 350 63.86 -2.92 -10.35
C VAL A 350 63.40 -2.21 -9.07
N THR A 351 62.88 -0.99 -9.22
CA THR A 351 62.20 -0.24 -8.15
C THR A 351 60.68 -0.42 -8.27
N VAL A 352 59.99 -0.64 -7.14
CA VAL A 352 58.57 -1.04 -7.12
C VAL A 352 57.74 -0.04 -6.33
N ALA A 353 56.56 0.32 -6.84
CA ALA A 353 55.56 1.13 -6.16
C ALA A 353 54.18 0.44 -6.16
N PHE A 354 53.43 0.58 -5.05
CA PHE A 354 52.09 0.01 -4.86
C PHE A 354 51.07 1.13 -4.66
N LEU A 355 49.93 1.03 -5.36
CA LEU A 355 48.75 1.87 -5.16
C LEU A 355 47.52 0.99 -4.84
N LEU A 356 46.68 1.43 -3.92
CA LEU A 356 45.34 0.89 -3.65
C LEU A 356 44.32 1.98 -3.98
N ASP A 357 43.47 1.74 -4.98
CA ASP A 357 42.50 2.71 -5.51
C ASP A 357 43.13 4.10 -5.79
N GLY A 358 44.36 4.08 -6.31
CA GLY A 358 45.15 5.27 -6.61
C GLY A 358 45.88 5.90 -5.42
N ARG A 359 45.78 5.36 -4.20
CA ARG A 359 46.51 5.85 -3.01
C ARG A 359 47.77 5.03 -2.74
N PRO A 360 48.92 5.65 -2.39
CA PRO A 360 50.16 4.92 -2.14
C PRO A 360 50.06 4.04 -0.89
N VAL A 361 50.54 2.79 -1.03
CA VAL A 361 50.62 1.81 0.06
C VAL A 361 52.07 1.38 0.26
N ALA A 362 52.50 1.24 1.51
CA ALA A 362 53.82 0.73 1.83
C ALA A 362 53.94 -0.76 1.46
N GLY A 363 55.03 -1.13 0.78
CA GLY A 363 55.33 -2.51 0.41
C GLY A 363 56.81 -2.83 0.55
N SER A 364 57.14 -4.11 0.42
CA SER A 364 58.49 -4.64 0.41
C SER A 364 58.86 -5.15 -0.98
N SER A 365 60.14 -4.96 -1.33
CA SER A 365 60.76 -5.53 -2.53
C SER A 365 62.11 -6.13 -2.15
N SER A 366 62.37 -7.38 -2.53
CA SER A 366 63.66 -8.04 -2.27
C SER A 366 64.21 -8.66 -3.56
N PRO A 367 65.29 -8.10 -4.14
CA PRO A 367 65.90 -8.65 -5.35
C PRO A 367 66.81 -9.84 -5.05
N GLN A 368 66.73 -10.87 -5.88
CA GLN A 368 67.61 -12.03 -5.91
C GLN A 368 68.15 -12.22 -7.33
N VAL A 369 69.44 -12.52 -7.46
CA VAL A 369 70.10 -12.78 -8.75
C VAL A 369 69.97 -14.27 -9.08
N VAL A 370 69.44 -14.58 -10.26
CA VAL A 370 69.28 -15.96 -10.76
C VAL A 370 69.82 -16.00 -12.19
N GLY A 371 71.03 -16.53 -12.38
CA GLY A 371 71.69 -16.52 -13.69
C GLY A 371 72.08 -15.10 -14.13
N GLU A 372 71.61 -14.67 -15.29
CA GLU A 372 71.79 -13.31 -15.83
C GLU A 372 70.59 -12.38 -15.53
N THR A 373 69.61 -12.85 -14.74
CA THR A 373 68.33 -12.15 -14.51
C THR A 373 68.11 -11.81 -13.03
N TYR A 374 67.49 -10.67 -12.76
CA TYR A 374 67.06 -10.21 -11.44
C TYR A 374 65.60 -10.56 -11.19
N VAL A 375 65.35 -11.15 -10.02
CA VAL A 375 64.02 -11.57 -9.56
C VAL A 375 63.70 -10.82 -8.29
N THR A 376 62.75 -9.89 -8.37
CA THR A 376 62.38 -9.05 -7.23
C THR A 376 61.05 -9.52 -6.66
N ALA A 377 61.09 -10.13 -5.48
CA ALA A 377 59.88 -10.52 -4.75
C ALA A 377 59.16 -9.27 -4.23
N LEU A 378 57.83 -9.21 -4.38
CA LEU A 378 56.96 -8.06 -4.11
C LEU A 378 55.95 -8.43 -3.02
N GLY A 379 55.74 -7.55 -2.03
CA GLY A 379 54.73 -7.76 -0.99
C GLY A 379 54.12 -6.45 -0.48
N ALA A 380 52.80 -6.36 -0.33
CA ALA A 380 52.11 -5.21 0.27
C ALA A 380 50.89 -5.62 1.11
N ARG A 381 50.50 -4.80 2.09
CA ARG A 381 49.39 -5.09 3.02
C ARG A 381 48.55 -3.84 3.28
N ALA A 382 47.22 -3.97 3.27
CA ALA A 382 46.30 -2.90 3.65
C ALA A 382 44.96 -3.47 4.16
N ASP A 383 44.25 -2.69 4.98
CA ASP A 383 42.87 -2.95 5.34
C ASP A 383 41.93 -2.42 4.25
N LEU A 384 40.98 -3.24 3.81
CA LEU A 384 39.98 -2.94 2.78
C LEU A 384 38.65 -2.53 3.40
N ASP A 385 37.97 -1.60 2.74
CA ASP A 385 36.57 -1.27 3.04
C ASP A 385 35.64 -2.25 2.32
N ALA A 386 34.38 -2.35 2.75
CA ALA A 386 33.45 -3.27 2.10
C ALA A 386 33.16 -2.81 0.67
N GLY A 387 33.56 -3.59 -0.33
CA GLY A 387 33.40 -3.24 -1.74
C GLY A 387 34.54 -3.71 -2.63
N PRO A 388 34.49 -3.36 -3.94
CA PRO A 388 35.54 -3.64 -4.90
C PRO A 388 36.72 -2.67 -4.71
N HIS A 389 37.93 -3.18 -4.87
CA HIS A 389 39.20 -2.49 -4.74
C HIS A 389 40.17 -2.93 -5.83
N VAL A 390 41.04 -2.01 -6.29
CA VAL A 390 42.06 -2.31 -7.30
C VAL A 390 43.44 -1.95 -6.77
N TRP A 391 44.33 -2.94 -6.78
CA TRP A 391 45.76 -2.75 -6.55
C TRP A 391 46.49 -2.51 -7.86
N THR A 392 47.31 -1.47 -7.93
CA THR A 392 48.19 -1.20 -9.07
C THR A 392 49.63 -1.32 -8.62
N VAL A 393 50.42 -2.15 -9.29
CA VAL A 393 51.86 -2.30 -9.06
C VAL A 393 52.64 -1.79 -10.25
N THR A 394 53.63 -0.93 -10.01
CA THR A 394 54.52 -0.39 -11.03
C THR A 394 55.96 -0.79 -10.73
N ALA A 395 56.63 -1.43 -11.68
CA ALA A 395 58.05 -1.77 -11.61
C ALA A 395 58.84 -0.91 -12.62
N THR A 396 59.99 -0.37 -12.21
CA THR A 396 60.86 0.48 -13.03
C THR A 396 62.27 -0.09 -13.02
N ASP A 397 62.85 -0.33 -14.20
CA ASP A 397 64.23 -0.84 -14.36
C ASP A 397 65.31 0.26 -14.17
N ALA A 398 66.59 -0.13 -14.25
CA ALA A 398 67.71 0.81 -14.14
C ALA A 398 67.82 1.80 -15.33
N ALA A 399 67.20 1.50 -16.48
CA ALA A 399 67.16 2.35 -17.66
C ALA A 399 65.93 3.29 -17.71
N GLY A 400 65.02 3.18 -16.74
CA GLY A 400 63.80 3.97 -16.62
C GLY A 400 62.56 3.41 -17.32
N LEU A 401 62.61 2.21 -17.90
CA LEU A 401 61.44 1.51 -18.46
C LEU A 401 60.50 1.06 -17.34
N ARG A 402 59.19 1.26 -17.56
CA ARG A 402 58.15 0.98 -16.57
C ARG A 402 57.18 -0.06 -17.07
N ALA A 403 56.81 -0.99 -16.20
CA ALA A 403 55.68 -1.88 -16.39
C ALA A 403 54.65 -1.66 -15.27
N ARG A 404 53.36 -1.78 -15.63
CA ARG A 404 52.24 -1.62 -14.70
C ARG A 404 51.34 -2.85 -14.78
N SER A 405 50.87 -3.34 -13.64
CA SER A 405 49.90 -4.42 -13.57
C SER A 405 48.87 -4.17 -12.47
N ASP A 406 47.60 -4.47 -12.77
CA ASP A 406 46.46 -4.28 -11.87
C ASP A 406 45.94 -5.62 -11.31
N TYR A 407 45.48 -5.61 -10.06
CA TYR A 407 44.96 -6.76 -9.31
C TYR A 407 43.66 -6.39 -8.56
N ALA A 408 42.53 -6.92 -9.02
CA ALA A 408 41.20 -6.61 -8.47
C ALA A 408 40.81 -7.52 -7.29
N VAL A 409 40.25 -6.94 -6.25
CA VAL A 409 39.83 -7.60 -5.01
C VAL A 409 38.44 -7.11 -4.60
N LEU A 410 37.56 -8.01 -4.13
CA LEU A 410 36.23 -7.68 -3.62
C LEU A 410 36.11 -8.14 -2.17
N TYR A 411 36.06 -7.19 -1.23
CA TYR A 411 35.79 -7.51 0.18
C TYR A 411 34.28 -7.62 0.44
N ARG A 412 33.81 -8.85 0.68
CA ARG A 412 32.43 -9.13 1.11
C ARG A 412 32.36 -9.24 2.63
N ARG A 413 31.72 -8.26 3.27
CA ARG A 413 31.55 -8.26 4.72
C ARG A 413 30.61 -9.40 5.17
N PRO A 414 31.01 -10.25 6.15
CA PRO A 414 30.15 -11.30 6.66
C PRO A 414 28.82 -10.76 7.22
N TRP A 415 27.72 -11.45 6.94
CA TRP A 415 26.34 -10.99 7.22
C TRP A 415 26.09 -10.63 8.69
N PHE A 416 26.74 -11.34 9.63
CA PHE A 416 26.60 -11.12 11.07
C PHE A 416 27.33 -9.87 11.60
N ARG A 417 28.18 -9.23 10.79
CA ARG A 417 28.82 -7.94 11.11
C ARG A 417 28.10 -6.75 10.47
N SER A 418 26.89 -6.96 9.94
CA SER A 418 26.16 -5.91 9.25
C SER A 418 25.40 -4.98 10.21
N PRO A 419 25.45 -3.64 10.02
CA PRO A 419 24.74 -2.66 10.85
C PRO A 419 23.22 -2.87 10.93
N TRP A 420 22.61 -3.49 9.92
CA TRP A 420 21.16 -3.68 9.88
C TRP A 420 20.64 -4.64 10.96
N LEU A 421 21.45 -5.60 11.42
CA LEU A 421 21.06 -6.54 12.48
C LEU A 421 20.86 -5.83 13.82
N PHE A 422 21.71 -4.84 14.12
CA PHE A 422 21.56 -4.01 15.32
C PHE A 422 20.32 -3.11 15.22
N ALA A 423 20.04 -2.56 14.03
CA ALA A 423 18.83 -1.77 13.79
C ALA A 423 17.54 -2.63 13.92
N ALA A 424 17.55 -3.85 13.39
CA ALA A 424 16.43 -4.79 13.50
C ALA A 424 16.18 -5.21 14.96
N GLY A 425 17.24 -5.47 15.73
CA GLY A 425 17.14 -5.76 17.17
C GLY A 425 16.53 -4.60 17.96
N ALA A 426 16.95 -3.36 17.69
CA ALA A 426 16.39 -2.17 18.34
C ALA A 426 14.90 -1.95 18.00
N ALA A 427 14.52 -2.16 16.74
CA ALA A 427 13.12 -2.06 16.30
C ALA A 427 12.22 -3.10 16.98
N ALA A 428 12.69 -4.34 17.14
CA ALA A 428 11.95 -5.40 17.84
C ALA A 428 11.72 -5.05 19.33
N ALA A 429 12.73 -4.48 20.00
CA ALA A 429 12.61 -4.02 21.38
C ALA A 429 11.60 -2.86 21.53
N ALA A 430 11.61 -1.90 20.60
CA ALA A 430 10.65 -0.80 20.58
C ALA A 430 9.20 -1.28 20.35
N ALA A 431 9.01 -2.26 19.45
CA ALA A 431 7.70 -2.86 19.22
C ALA A 431 7.16 -3.61 20.45
N ALA A 432 8.02 -4.32 21.18
CA ALA A 432 7.65 -4.99 22.43
C ALA A 432 7.24 -4.00 23.53
N ALA A 433 7.97 -2.88 23.67
CA ALA A 433 7.63 -1.81 24.61
C ALA A 433 6.29 -1.13 24.26
N ALA A 434 6.05 -0.85 22.97
CA ALA A 434 4.78 -0.31 22.48
C ALA A 434 3.60 -1.28 22.73
N GLY A 435 3.81 -2.58 22.52
CA GLY A 435 2.83 -3.63 22.83
C GLY A 435 2.49 -3.69 24.33
N GLY A 436 3.48 -3.57 25.20
CA GLY A 436 3.30 -3.50 26.66
C GLY A 436 2.46 -2.28 27.10
N LEU A 437 2.75 -1.11 26.54
CA LEU A 437 1.99 0.13 26.80
C LEU A 437 0.54 0.02 26.31
N PHE A 438 0.31 -0.56 25.13
CA PHE A 438 -1.03 -0.78 24.57
C PHE A 438 -1.91 -1.68 25.47
N LEU A 439 -1.34 -2.78 25.98
CA LEU A 439 -2.04 -3.70 26.88
C LEU A 439 -2.40 -3.02 28.23
N ARG A 440 -1.50 -2.17 28.75
CA ARG A 440 -1.74 -1.40 29.99
C ARG A 440 -2.85 -0.36 29.80
N HIS A 441 -2.89 0.31 28.64
CA HIS A 441 -3.95 1.26 28.30
C HIS A 441 -5.33 0.62 28.19
N ARG A 442 -5.41 -0.60 27.62
CA ARG A 442 -6.65 -1.39 27.52
C ARG A 442 -7.19 -1.79 28.89
N LYS A 443 -6.31 -2.10 29.86
CA LYS A 443 -6.70 -2.45 31.25
C LYS A 443 -7.25 -1.24 32.02
N HIS A 444 -6.68 -0.04 31.81
CA HIS A 444 -7.20 1.22 32.39
C HIS A 444 -8.55 1.65 31.80
N ARG A 445 -8.77 1.55 30.48
CA ARG A 445 -10.08 1.81 29.86
C ARG A 445 -11.19 0.90 30.42
N ARG A 446 -10.88 -0.39 30.62
CA ARG A 446 -11.79 -1.36 31.25
C ARG A 446 -12.09 -1.08 32.72
N ARG A 447 -11.28 -0.29 33.43
CA ARG A 447 -11.55 0.13 34.82
C ARG A 447 -12.37 1.41 34.88
N ARG A 448 -12.14 2.36 33.96
CA ARG A 448 -13.00 3.55 33.82
C ARG A 448 -14.41 3.21 33.35
N ALA A 449 -14.56 2.31 32.38
CA ALA A 449 -15.86 1.80 31.94
C ALA A 449 -16.63 1.02 33.03
N ARG A 450 -15.99 0.64 34.14
CA ARG A 450 -16.69 -0.03 35.25
C ARG A 450 -17.54 0.93 36.08
N ARG A 451 -17.19 2.22 36.18
CA ARG A 451 -17.89 3.20 37.05
C ARG A 451 -18.92 4.05 36.33
N PHE A 452 -19.10 3.90 35.02
CA PHE A 452 -20.02 4.71 34.23
C PHE A 452 -21.37 4.00 34.10
N ASN A 453 -22.44 4.67 34.54
CA ASN A 453 -23.81 4.21 34.36
C ASN A 453 -24.41 4.94 33.14
N PRO A 454 -24.79 4.23 32.06
CA PRO A 454 -25.24 4.86 30.81
C PRO A 454 -26.70 5.33 30.85
N TYR A 455 -27.48 4.94 31.86
CA TYR A 455 -28.88 5.39 31.99
C TYR A 455 -28.95 6.78 32.60
N VAL A 456 -29.83 7.63 32.07
CA VAL A 456 -30.04 9.01 32.55
C VAL A 456 -31.50 9.16 32.96
N ALA A 457 -31.76 9.20 34.25
CA ALA A 457 -33.10 9.44 34.77
C ALA A 457 -33.27 10.93 35.12
N GLY A 458 -34.22 11.60 34.48
CA GLY A 458 -34.68 12.95 34.86
C GLY A 458 -34.34 14.07 33.87
N GLY A 459 -33.28 13.93 33.06
CA GLY A 459 -32.94 14.88 32.00
C GLY A 459 -33.34 14.40 30.59
N PRO A 460 -33.42 15.30 29.60
CA PRO A 460 -33.65 14.92 28.21
C PRO A 460 -32.45 14.17 27.61
N ILE A 461 -32.74 13.27 26.67
CA ILE A 461 -31.74 12.42 26.02
C ILE A 461 -31.19 13.14 24.79
N PHE A 462 -29.99 13.69 24.96
CA PHE A 462 -29.23 14.29 23.86
C PHE A 462 -28.40 13.28 23.07
N ASP A 463 -28.21 12.02 23.47
CA ASP A 463 -27.47 11.08 22.60
C ASP A 463 -28.45 10.35 21.66
N ALA A 464 -28.24 10.44 20.35
CA ALA A 464 -29.01 9.69 19.35
C ALA A 464 -28.83 8.16 19.54
N GLY A 465 -27.67 7.71 20.03
CA GLY A 465 -27.40 6.31 20.35
C GLY A 465 -28.16 5.80 21.58
N LEU A 466 -28.77 6.68 22.37
CA LEU A 466 -29.59 6.34 23.53
C LEU A 466 -31.08 6.64 23.32
N PHE A 467 -31.49 6.93 22.08
CA PHE A 467 -32.87 7.23 21.71
C PHE A 467 -33.49 6.07 20.92
N TYR A 468 -34.52 5.43 21.48
CA TYR A 468 -35.04 4.14 21.00
C TYR A 468 -36.50 4.21 20.55
N GLY A 469 -36.85 3.45 19.51
CA GLY A 469 -38.25 3.15 19.13
C GLY A 469 -39.07 4.29 18.55
N ARG A 470 -38.48 5.48 18.38
CA ARG A 470 -39.18 6.71 17.95
C ARG A 470 -38.82 7.16 16.54
N GLU A 471 -38.05 6.37 15.80
CA GLU A 471 -37.65 6.73 14.44
C GLU A 471 -38.85 6.91 13.49
N PRO A 472 -39.89 6.05 13.49
CA PRO A 472 -41.07 6.27 12.63
C PRO A 472 -41.79 7.59 12.96
N LEU A 473 -41.82 7.95 14.24
CA LEU A 473 -42.43 9.20 14.72
C LEU A 473 -41.64 10.42 14.26
N ILE A 474 -40.30 10.37 14.36
CA ILE A 474 -39.42 11.42 13.81
C ILE A 474 -39.66 11.57 12.31
N GLN A 475 -39.68 10.48 11.54
CA GLN A 475 -39.90 10.54 10.10
C GLN A 475 -41.26 11.16 9.76
N LYS A 476 -42.32 10.82 10.50
CA LYS A 476 -43.64 11.47 10.35
C LYS A 476 -43.56 12.97 10.61
N ILE A 477 -42.88 13.39 11.69
CA ILE A 477 -42.70 14.81 12.02
C ILE A 477 -41.94 15.54 10.91
N LEU A 478 -40.83 14.97 10.43
CA LEU A 478 -40.03 15.56 9.37
C LEU A 478 -40.81 15.69 8.06
N GLN A 479 -41.64 14.72 7.69
CA GLN A 479 -42.49 14.82 6.49
C GLN A 479 -43.57 15.90 6.63
N THR A 480 -44.17 16.00 7.82
CA THR A 480 -45.32 16.88 8.05
C THR A 480 -44.92 18.35 8.22
N VAL A 481 -43.75 18.63 8.83
CA VAL A 481 -43.26 20.00 9.09
C VAL A 481 -42.99 20.81 7.82
N HIS A 482 -42.95 20.15 6.65
CA HIS A 482 -42.86 20.81 5.35
C HIS A 482 -44.06 21.72 5.07
N ASN A 483 -45.26 21.32 5.51
CA ASN A 483 -46.50 21.99 5.13
C ASN A 483 -47.35 22.43 6.33
N ASN A 484 -47.27 21.71 7.46
CA ASN A 484 -48.14 21.91 8.61
C ASN A 484 -47.34 22.16 9.89
N SER A 485 -47.97 22.86 10.83
CA SER A 485 -47.48 22.91 12.22
C SER A 485 -48.02 21.71 13.00
N LEU A 486 -47.25 21.22 13.97
CA LEU A 486 -47.48 19.97 14.68
C LEU A 486 -47.65 20.19 16.18
N LEU A 487 -48.55 19.42 16.80
CA LEU A 487 -48.72 19.33 18.25
C LEU A 487 -48.41 17.91 18.74
N LEU A 488 -47.33 17.78 19.50
CA LEU A 488 -46.91 16.58 20.19
C LEU A 488 -47.53 16.53 21.58
N HIS A 489 -48.49 15.64 21.81
CA HIS A 489 -49.12 15.47 23.11
C HIS A 489 -48.84 14.08 23.68
N GLY A 490 -48.87 13.96 25.01
CA GLY A 490 -48.65 12.69 25.70
C GLY A 490 -48.25 12.91 27.15
N GLU A 491 -48.24 11.84 27.95
CA GLU A 491 -47.98 11.96 29.38
C GLU A 491 -46.66 12.69 29.74
N ARG A 492 -46.57 13.22 30.97
CA ARG A 492 -45.31 13.74 31.51
C ARG A 492 -44.25 12.63 31.50
N ARG A 493 -43.03 12.99 31.10
CA ARG A 493 -41.86 12.08 31.06
C ARG A 493 -41.96 10.90 30.07
N ILE A 494 -42.79 11.02 29.04
CA ILE A 494 -42.86 10.03 27.94
C ILE A 494 -41.74 10.21 26.88
N GLY A 495 -40.97 11.30 26.98
CA GLY A 495 -39.81 11.59 26.12
C GLY A 495 -40.03 12.71 25.09
N LYS A 496 -41.01 13.60 25.27
CA LYS A 496 -41.31 14.69 24.32
C LYS A 496 -40.15 15.67 24.11
N THR A 497 -39.57 16.20 25.18
CA THR A 497 -38.36 17.05 25.13
C THR A 497 -37.21 16.37 24.40
N SER A 498 -36.98 15.09 24.68
CA SER A 498 -35.95 14.31 23.99
C SER A 498 -36.26 14.13 22.52
N LEU A 499 -37.52 13.92 22.15
CA LEU A 499 -37.98 13.83 20.77
C LEU A 499 -37.76 15.16 20.03
N LEU A 500 -38.09 16.31 20.63
CA LEU A 500 -37.84 17.63 20.03
C LEU A 500 -36.36 17.87 19.74
N HIS A 501 -35.46 17.55 20.68
CA HIS A 501 -34.01 17.67 20.45
C HIS A 501 -33.47 16.73 19.35
N GLN A 502 -34.11 15.57 19.15
CA GLN A 502 -33.75 14.68 18.06
C GLN A 502 -34.27 15.22 16.73
N VAL A 503 -35.50 15.74 16.69
CA VAL A 503 -36.06 16.43 15.52
C VAL A 503 -35.19 17.61 15.12
N GLN A 504 -34.78 18.45 16.07
CA GLN A 504 -33.86 19.57 15.85
C GLN A 504 -32.62 19.14 15.07
N ARG A 505 -31.91 18.14 15.59
CA ARG A 505 -30.65 17.69 14.98
C ARG A 505 -30.82 17.00 13.64
N ARG A 506 -31.94 16.29 13.46
CA ARG A 506 -32.27 15.70 12.16
C ARG A 506 -32.56 16.79 11.13
N LEU A 507 -33.25 17.86 11.51
CA LEU A 507 -33.50 19.02 10.64
C LEU A 507 -32.21 19.78 10.31
N GLU A 508 -31.31 19.98 11.27
CA GLU A 508 -29.99 20.62 11.05
C GLU A 508 -29.11 19.83 10.06
N GLY A 509 -29.21 18.49 10.08
CA GLY A 509 -28.43 17.61 9.23
C GLY A 509 -29.14 17.14 7.94
N LEU A 510 -30.38 17.57 7.69
CA LEU A 510 -31.17 17.13 6.55
C LEU A 510 -30.81 17.94 5.29
N ASP A 511 -30.29 17.26 4.27
CA ASP A 511 -30.10 17.86 2.94
C ASP A 511 -31.37 17.68 2.10
N ASP A 512 -32.37 18.53 2.34
CA ASP A 512 -33.63 18.51 1.61
C ASP A 512 -33.51 19.18 0.23
N PRO A 513 -34.07 18.61 -0.86
CA PRO A 513 -33.93 19.20 -2.20
C PRO A 513 -34.63 20.56 -2.37
N ALA A 514 -35.68 20.85 -1.60
CA ALA A 514 -36.52 22.05 -1.75
C ALA A 514 -36.25 23.10 -0.67
N TYR A 515 -35.99 22.68 0.56
CA TYR A 515 -35.88 23.56 1.72
C TYR A 515 -34.50 23.57 2.39
N THR A 516 -34.14 24.69 2.99
CA THR A 516 -33.10 24.80 4.03
C THR A 516 -33.79 25.02 5.37
N PHE A 517 -33.69 24.03 6.25
CA PHE A 517 -34.31 24.08 7.57
C PHE A 517 -33.43 24.80 8.59
N HIS A 518 -34.04 25.68 9.37
CA HIS A 518 -33.44 26.37 10.50
C HIS A 518 -34.27 26.09 11.76
N PRO A 519 -34.02 24.98 12.46
CA PRO A 519 -34.75 24.65 13.67
C PRO A 519 -34.26 25.50 14.84
N VAL A 520 -35.20 26.03 15.63
CA VAL A 520 -34.93 26.82 16.84
C VAL A 520 -35.66 26.16 17.99
N TYR A 521 -34.91 25.67 18.98
CA TYR A 521 -35.48 25.12 20.20
C TYR A 521 -35.83 26.24 21.18
N ILE A 522 -37.06 26.19 21.70
CA ILE A 522 -37.61 27.16 22.63
C ILE A 522 -38.22 26.42 23.82
N ASP A 523 -37.74 26.72 25.01
CA ASP A 523 -38.34 26.27 26.26
C ASP A 523 -39.17 27.41 26.87
N LEU A 524 -40.45 27.16 27.14
CA LEU A 524 -41.36 28.14 27.74
C LEU A 524 -41.43 28.05 29.26
N GLN A 525 -40.80 27.05 29.87
CA GLN A 525 -40.86 26.82 31.31
C GLN A 525 -40.51 28.07 32.12
N GLY A 526 -41.43 28.53 32.97
CA GLY A 526 -41.21 29.66 33.88
C GLY A 526 -41.07 31.02 33.22
N THR A 527 -41.46 31.17 31.94
CA THR A 527 -41.47 32.46 31.25
C THR A 527 -42.67 33.30 31.71
N PRO A 528 -42.51 34.54 32.19
CA PRO A 528 -43.66 35.41 32.48
C PRO A 528 -44.35 35.89 31.18
N GLU A 529 -45.68 36.06 31.22
CA GLU A 529 -46.48 36.52 30.06
C GLU A 529 -45.93 37.80 29.41
N GLU A 530 -45.59 38.81 30.23
CA GLU A 530 -45.10 40.12 29.75
C GLU A 530 -43.79 40.02 28.96
N LYS A 531 -42.98 39.00 29.23
CA LYS A 531 -41.67 38.78 28.60
C LYS A 531 -41.71 37.74 27.49
N PHE A 532 -42.86 37.12 27.23
CA PHE A 532 -43.02 36.01 26.30
C PHE A 532 -42.42 36.29 24.90
N PHE A 533 -42.82 37.40 24.28
CA PHE A 533 -42.33 37.74 22.93
C PHE A 533 -40.86 38.15 22.91
N ALA A 534 -40.35 38.75 24.00
CA ALA A 534 -38.94 39.09 24.13
C ALA A 534 -38.08 37.84 24.27
N THR A 535 -38.49 36.89 25.11
CA THR A 535 -37.84 35.58 25.27
C THR A 535 -37.85 34.80 23.96
N LEU A 536 -38.97 34.78 23.25
CA LEU A 536 -39.09 34.13 21.95
C LEU A 536 -38.14 34.77 20.91
N ALA A 537 -38.06 36.10 20.89
CA ALA A 537 -37.15 36.81 20.01
C ALA A 537 -35.69 36.44 20.31
N ASP A 538 -35.24 36.60 21.55
CA ASP A 538 -33.84 36.36 21.89
C ASP A 538 -33.42 34.92 21.56
N GLN A 539 -34.24 33.92 21.90
CA GLN A 539 -33.94 32.52 21.54
C GLN A 539 -33.86 32.28 20.02
N ILE A 540 -34.70 32.93 19.20
CA ILE A 540 -34.63 32.83 17.74
C ILE A 540 -33.36 33.51 17.19
N PHE A 541 -33.07 34.73 17.66
CA PHE A 541 -31.99 35.54 17.12
C PHE A 541 -30.61 35.09 17.61
N ASP A 542 -30.51 34.50 18.80
CA ASP A 542 -29.29 33.90 19.34
C ASP A 542 -28.87 32.66 18.53
N VAL A 543 -29.81 31.77 18.21
CA VAL A 543 -29.53 30.58 17.39
C VAL A 543 -29.16 30.97 15.95
N LEU A 544 -29.73 32.06 15.45
CA LEU A 544 -29.53 32.54 14.07
C LEU A 544 -28.55 33.73 14.00
N GLU A 545 -27.76 33.96 15.06
CA GLU A 545 -26.81 35.07 15.21
C GLU A 545 -25.89 35.29 14.00
N PRO A 546 -25.32 34.25 13.33
CA PRO A 546 -24.47 34.44 12.15
C PRO A 546 -25.16 35.11 10.95
N VAL A 547 -26.49 35.16 10.96
CA VAL A 547 -27.35 35.75 9.91
C VAL A 547 -28.17 36.94 10.44
N SER A 548 -28.07 37.22 11.74
CA SER A 548 -28.69 38.37 12.41
C SER A 548 -27.90 39.66 12.17
N ASP A 549 -28.47 40.79 12.59
CA ASP A 549 -27.85 42.12 12.43
C ASP A 549 -26.68 42.29 13.43
N PRO A 550 -25.45 42.60 12.98
CA PRO A 550 -24.33 42.82 13.89
C PRO A 550 -24.63 43.96 14.87
N GLY A 551 -24.67 43.65 16.17
CA GLY A 551 -24.95 44.65 17.22
C GLY A 551 -26.44 44.85 17.54
N ARG A 552 -27.31 43.90 17.15
CA ARG A 552 -28.71 43.84 17.65
C ARG A 552 -28.74 43.88 19.18
N GLU A 553 -29.47 44.83 19.75
CA GLU A 553 -29.78 44.83 21.18
C GLU A 553 -30.78 43.71 21.52
N PRO A 554 -30.51 42.86 22.53
CA PRO A 554 -31.43 41.82 23.00
C PRO A 554 -32.81 42.39 23.34
N ALA A 555 -33.86 41.69 22.94
CA ALA A 555 -35.24 42.07 23.17
C ALA A 555 -35.56 42.19 24.66
N LEU A 556 -34.99 41.31 25.50
CA LEU A 556 -35.15 41.36 26.96
C LEU A 556 -34.47 42.57 27.62
N SER A 557 -33.52 43.22 26.93
CA SER A 557 -32.89 44.46 27.41
C SER A 557 -33.71 45.71 27.11
N ARG A 558 -34.71 45.61 26.22
CA ARG A 558 -35.57 46.73 25.85
C ARG A 558 -36.67 46.95 26.89
N ALA A 559 -36.99 48.21 27.15
CA ALA A 559 -38.03 48.61 28.11
C ALA A 559 -39.43 48.08 27.75
N SER A 560 -39.70 47.86 26.46
CA SER A 560 -40.93 47.25 25.97
C SER A 560 -40.65 46.46 24.69
N TYR A 561 -41.20 45.26 24.57
CA TYR A 561 -41.10 44.45 23.37
C TYR A 561 -42.44 43.77 23.08
N SER A 562 -43.05 44.10 21.94
CA SER A 562 -44.38 43.62 21.57
C SER A 562 -44.33 42.55 20.47
N HIS A 563 -45.45 41.86 20.25
CA HIS A 563 -45.58 40.92 19.12
C HIS A 563 -45.35 41.61 17.76
N HIS A 564 -45.66 42.91 17.63
CA HIS A 564 -45.43 43.67 16.39
C HIS A 564 -43.93 43.87 16.13
N ASP A 565 -43.13 44.06 17.18
CA ASP A 565 -41.67 44.17 17.07
C ASP A 565 -41.06 42.84 16.60
N LEU A 566 -41.52 41.72 17.17
CA LEU A 566 -41.13 40.39 16.74
C LEU A 566 -41.45 40.14 15.26
N VAL A 567 -42.67 40.47 14.82
CA VAL A 567 -43.08 40.33 13.42
C VAL A 567 -42.17 41.11 12.47
N ARG A 568 -41.85 42.36 12.81
CA ARG A 568 -41.00 43.23 11.99
C ARG A 568 -39.58 42.66 11.89
N GLU A 569 -39.02 42.23 13.01
CA GLU A 569 -37.66 41.71 13.06
C GLU A 569 -37.54 40.34 12.39
N LEU A 570 -38.51 39.45 12.61
CA LEU A 570 -38.55 38.12 11.98
C LEU A 570 -38.64 38.23 10.45
N HIS A 571 -39.37 39.21 9.92
CA HIS A 571 -39.40 39.47 8.49
C HIS A 571 -38.01 39.82 7.95
N GLY A 572 -37.29 40.72 8.63
CA GLY A 572 -35.93 41.08 8.25
C GLY A 572 -34.98 39.88 8.28
N LEU A 573 -35.11 39.02 9.29
CA LEU A 573 -34.33 37.79 9.43
C LEU A 573 -34.60 36.80 8.29
N LEU A 574 -35.86 36.49 8.01
CA LEU A 574 -36.25 35.55 6.96
C LEU A 574 -35.78 36.01 5.58
N ARG A 575 -35.90 37.31 5.29
CA ARG A 575 -35.38 37.89 4.03
C ARG A 575 -33.87 37.67 3.89
N ARG A 576 -33.09 37.94 4.93
CA ARG A 576 -31.63 37.75 4.92
C ARG A 576 -31.23 36.29 4.76
N LEU A 577 -31.95 35.38 5.42
CA LEU A 577 -31.74 33.95 5.25
C LEU A 577 -32.03 33.53 3.80
N GLN A 578 -33.12 34.02 3.22
CA GLN A 578 -33.52 33.71 1.85
C GLN A 578 -32.51 34.25 0.81
N GLU A 579 -31.92 35.43 1.04
CA GLU A 579 -30.87 36.01 0.18
C GLU A 579 -29.56 35.20 0.22
N ARG A 580 -29.31 34.45 1.31
CA ARG A 580 -28.08 33.64 1.50
C ARG A 580 -28.24 32.17 1.12
N SER A 581 -29.45 31.69 0.86
CA SER A 581 -29.73 30.30 0.49
C SER A 581 -30.16 30.17 -0.96
N ALA A 582 -29.67 29.12 -1.64
CA ALA A 582 -30.13 28.73 -2.97
C ALA A 582 -31.49 28.00 -2.95
N LYS A 583 -31.95 27.56 -1.77
CA LYS A 583 -33.20 26.81 -1.55
C LYS A 583 -34.21 27.69 -0.79
N GLN A 584 -35.47 27.26 -0.68
CA GLN A 584 -36.46 27.97 0.13
C GLN A 584 -36.09 27.83 1.62
N VAL A 585 -36.12 28.94 2.37
CA VAL A 585 -35.79 28.91 3.80
C VAL A 585 -37.02 28.55 4.62
N LYS A 586 -36.86 27.62 5.56
CA LYS A 586 -37.91 27.25 6.52
C LYS A 586 -37.38 27.27 7.96
N VAL A 587 -37.85 28.23 8.75
CA VAL A 587 -37.58 28.31 10.18
C VAL A 587 -38.59 27.42 10.92
N VAL A 588 -38.11 26.50 11.74
CA VAL A 588 -38.94 25.55 12.48
C VAL A 588 -38.82 25.84 13.96
N LEU A 589 -39.89 26.33 14.59
CA LEU A 589 -39.92 26.63 16.01
C LEU A 589 -40.30 25.36 16.79
N LEU A 590 -39.35 24.82 17.55
CA LEU A 590 -39.53 23.64 18.40
C LEU A 590 -39.83 24.11 19.82
N ILE A 591 -41.11 24.22 20.16
CA ILE A 591 -41.56 24.79 21.43
C ILE A 591 -41.88 23.68 22.42
N ASP A 592 -41.13 23.59 23.51
CA ASP A 592 -41.44 22.70 24.63
C ASP A 592 -42.27 23.41 25.71
N GLU A 593 -42.97 22.62 26.52
CA GLU A 593 -43.86 23.10 27.59
C GLU A 593 -44.87 24.16 27.16
N VAL A 594 -45.55 23.96 26.01
CA VAL A 594 -46.62 24.87 25.56
C VAL A 594 -47.81 24.95 26.54
N ASP A 595 -47.87 24.03 27.50
CA ASP A 595 -48.88 24.03 28.54
C ASP A 595 -48.91 25.36 29.32
N GLU A 596 -47.78 26.08 29.40
CA GLU A 596 -47.66 27.42 30.01
C GLU A 596 -48.57 28.46 29.33
N LEU A 597 -48.80 28.35 28.01
CA LEU A 597 -49.68 29.28 27.29
C LEU A 597 -51.14 29.23 27.76
N ASN A 598 -51.53 28.18 28.49
CA ASN A 598 -52.87 28.05 29.04
C ASN A 598 -53.12 28.96 30.24
N GLU A 599 -52.06 29.48 30.85
CA GLU A 599 -52.15 30.38 32.01
C GLU A 599 -52.14 31.86 31.59
N TYR A 600 -51.82 32.15 30.32
CA TYR A 600 -51.76 33.50 29.77
C TYR A 600 -53.10 33.99 29.23
N ASP A 601 -53.20 35.30 29.00
CA ASP A 601 -54.34 35.89 28.29
C ASP A 601 -54.49 35.28 26.87
N PRO A 602 -55.71 34.88 26.46
CA PRO A 602 -55.97 34.32 25.13
C PRO A 602 -55.46 35.17 23.95
N ARG A 603 -55.33 36.49 24.12
CA ARG A 603 -54.76 37.41 23.12
C ARG A 603 -53.30 37.10 22.80
N VAL A 604 -52.52 36.57 23.75
CA VAL A 604 -51.13 36.15 23.54
C VAL A 604 -51.09 34.95 22.60
N SER A 605 -51.92 33.93 22.86
CA SER A 605 -52.08 32.76 21.99
C SER A 605 -52.57 33.15 20.58
N GLN A 606 -53.51 34.08 20.48
CA GLN A 606 -53.99 34.61 19.19
C GLN A 606 -52.89 35.35 18.43
N SER A 607 -52.07 36.14 19.14
CA SER A 607 -50.93 36.85 18.57
C SER A 607 -49.86 35.88 18.07
N LEU A 608 -49.57 34.82 18.83
CA LEU A 608 -48.65 33.74 18.44
C LEU A 608 -49.15 33.01 17.18
N ARG A 609 -50.42 32.58 17.12
CA ARG A 609 -51.01 31.98 15.91
C ARG A 609 -50.89 32.90 14.70
N SER A 610 -51.08 34.20 14.88
CA SER A 610 -51.02 35.16 13.78
C SER A 610 -49.65 35.22 13.08
N LEU A 611 -48.57 34.81 13.76
CA LEU A 611 -47.23 34.67 13.16
C LEU A 611 -47.20 33.60 12.06
N PHE A 612 -47.96 32.52 12.23
CA PHE A 612 -47.93 31.38 11.32
C PHE A 612 -48.99 31.44 10.21
N MET A 613 -50.09 32.19 10.40
CA MET A 613 -51.19 32.24 9.42
C MET A 613 -51.08 33.31 8.34
N LYS A 614 -50.18 34.30 8.50
CA LYS A 614 -50.09 35.47 7.60
C LYS A 614 -48.96 35.31 6.58
N ARG A 615 -48.03 36.27 6.56
CA ARG A 615 -46.96 36.44 5.55
C ARG A 615 -45.80 35.45 5.69
N PHE A 616 -45.81 34.59 6.70
CA PHE A 616 -44.71 33.67 7.01
C PHE A 616 -45.09 32.20 6.88
N ALA A 617 -46.31 31.86 6.47
CA ALA A 617 -46.80 30.47 6.42
C ALA A 617 -45.91 29.55 5.55
N GLU A 618 -45.29 30.08 4.50
CA GLU A 618 -44.38 29.33 3.63
C GLU A 618 -43.01 29.08 4.28
N ASN A 619 -42.52 30.04 5.08
CA ASN A 619 -41.17 30.05 5.64
C ASN A 619 -41.09 29.73 7.14
N LEU A 620 -42.22 29.56 7.83
CA LEU A 620 -42.30 29.36 9.28
C LEU A 620 -43.22 28.17 9.60
N ALA A 621 -42.73 27.23 10.39
CA ALA A 621 -43.50 26.13 10.95
C ALA A 621 -43.24 25.99 12.45
N ALA A 622 -44.16 25.38 13.18
CA ALA A 622 -43.96 25.06 14.60
C ALA A 622 -44.15 23.57 14.88
N VAL A 623 -43.32 23.02 15.75
CA VAL A 623 -43.53 21.72 16.39
C VAL A 623 -43.58 21.98 17.89
N VAL A 624 -44.74 21.73 18.47
CA VAL A 624 -45.06 22.15 19.83
C VAL A 624 -45.27 20.93 20.70
N ALA A 625 -44.75 20.90 21.93
CA ALA A 625 -44.93 19.78 22.86
C ALA A 625 -45.68 20.17 24.13
N GLY A 626 -46.64 19.33 24.55
CA GLY A 626 -47.48 19.53 25.74
C GLY A 626 -47.94 18.22 26.40
N VAL A 627 -48.47 18.29 27.62
CA VAL A 627 -48.84 17.12 28.43
C VAL A 627 -50.23 16.58 28.10
N ARG A 628 -51.21 17.47 27.89
CA ARG A 628 -52.55 17.08 27.45
C ARG A 628 -53.11 18.19 26.56
N ILE A 629 -53.85 17.79 25.54
CA ILE A 629 -54.80 18.68 24.90
C ILE A 629 -55.81 19.06 25.99
N ARG A 630 -55.78 20.32 26.41
CA ARG A 630 -56.87 20.89 27.20
C ARG A 630 -58.10 20.86 26.29
N LYS A 631 -59.25 20.34 26.74
CA LYS A 631 -60.51 20.34 25.94
C LYS A 631 -60.87 21.73 25.43
N GLU A 632 -60.32 22.78 26.03
CA GLU A 632 -60.41 24.16 25.55
C GLU A 632 -59.79 24.38 24.17
N TRP A 633 -58.75 23.63 23.77
CA TRP A 633 -58.06 23.80 22.48
C TRP A 633 -58.87 23.21 21.32
N GLU A 634 -59.69 22.20 21.60
CA GLU A 634 -60.62 21.55 20.67
C GLU A 634 -61.90 22.37 20.45
N LYS A 635 -62.14 23.42 21.26
CA LYS A 635 -63.29 24.30 21.06
C LYS A 635 -63.05 25.17 19.82
N GLU A 636 -64.08 25.38 19.01
CA GLU A 636 -64.04 26.28 17.85
C GLU A 636 -63.63 27.73 18.21
N THR A 637 -63.86 28.14 19.46
CA THR A 637 -63.45 29.45 19.99
C THR A 637 -61.96 29.55 20.32
N SER A 638 -61.23 28.44 20.24
CA SER A 638 -59.80 28.38 20.57
C SER A 638 -58.96 29.02 19.48
N PRO A 639 -57.98 29.87 19.84
CA PRO A 639 -56.92 30.25 18.95
C PRO A 639 -56.13 29.07 18.41
N TRP A 640 -56.27 27.82 18.86
CA TRP A 640 -55.53 26.66 18.34
C TRP A 640 -56.37 25.70 17.50
N TYR A 641 -57.67 25.96 17.38
CA TYR A 641 -58.59 25.10 16.63
C TYR A 641 -58.16 24.95 15.15
N ASN A 642 -58.00 23.70 14.72
CA ASN A 642 -57.51 23.29 13.38
C ASN A 642 -56.18 23.92 12.95
N PHE A 643 -55.35 24.36 13.89
CA PHE A 643 -54.06 24.97 13.57
C PHE A 643 -52.91 23.94 13.52
N PHE A 644 -52.90 22.99 14.45
CA PHE A 644 -51.87 21.97 14.54
C PHE A 644 -52.40 20.61 14.06
N GLU A 645 -51.55 19.87 13.34
CA GLU A 645 -51.75 18.43 13.18
C GLU A 645 -51.25 17.70 14.44
N GLU A 646 -52.12 16.90 15.03
CA GLU A 646 -51.89 16.27 16.32
C GLU A 646 -51.19 14.92 16.19
N ILE A 647 -50.20 14.70 17.06
CA ILE A 647 -49.44 13.46 17.13
C ILE A 647 -49.31 13.04 18.60
N GLU A 648 -49.91 11.89 18.92
CA GLU A 648 -49.77 11.28 20.24
C GLU A 648 -48.41 10.60 20.40
N VAL A 649 -47.75 10.88 21.52
CA VAL A 649 -46.50 10.24 21.93
C VAL A 649 -46.80 9.11 22.90
N GLU A 650 -47.04 7.92 22.36
CA GLU A 650 -47.38 6.70 23.10
C GLU A 650 -46.19 6.10 23.90
N PRO A 651 -46.41 5.15 24.83
CA PRO A 651 -45.33 4.33 25.39
C PRO A 651 -44.52 3.56 24.33
N LEU A 652 -43.29 3.14 24.67
CA LEU A 652 -42.48 2.34 23.74
C LEU A 652 -43.06 0.95 23.53
N SER A 653 -42.92 0.43 22.31
CA SER A 653 -43.19 -0.98 22.02
C SER A 653 -42.31 -1.90 22.87
N SER A 654 -42.78 -3.12 23.14
CA SER A 654 -42.03 -4.09 23.96
C SER A 654 -40.62 -4.35 23.42
N GLU A 655 -40.46 -4.39 22.09
CA GLU A 655 -39.16 -4.56 21.43
C GLU A 655 -38.24 -3.34 21.67
N ALA A 656 -38.73 -2.12 21.43
CA ALA A 656 -37.95 -0.91 21.64
C ALA A 656 -37.59 -0.71 23.13
N ALA A 657 -38.51 -1.04 24.02
CA ALA A 657 -38.31 -1.01 25.47
C ALA A 657 -37.23 -2.03 25.90
N ALA A 658 -37.25 -3.26 25.36
CA ALA A 658 -36.23 -4.26 25.64
C ALA A 658 -34.84 -3.82 25.14
N ARG A 659 -34.77 -3.18 23.95
CA ARG A 659 -33.52 -2.60 23.42
C ARG A 659 -32.98 -1.49 24.33
N LEU A 660 -33.84 -0.58 24.80
CA LEU A 660 -33.46 0.44 25.78
C LEU A 660 -32.92 -0.17 27.08
N VAL A 661 -33.47 -1.31 27.53
CA VAL A 661 -32.96 -2.02 28.71
C VAL A 661 -31.59 -2.65 28.46
N GLN A 662 -31.34 -3.25 27.29
CA GLN A 662 -30.18 -4.12 27.11
C GLN A 662 -28.99 -3.46 26.40
N GLU A 663 -29.24 -2.63 25.39
CA GLU A 663 -28.18 -2.08 24.53
C GLU A 663 -27.20 -1.14 25.26
N PRO A 664 -27.64 -0.21 26.15
CA PRO A 664 -26.73 0.73 26.81
C PRO A 664 -25.63 0.07 27.65
N VAL A 665 -25.91 -1.11 28.22
CA VAL A 665 -24.98 -1.83 29.10
C VAL A 665 -24.35 -3.07 28.45
N ARG A 666 -24.58 -3.27 27.15
CA ARG A 666 -24.09 -4.43 26.40
C ARG A 666 -22.56 -4.53 26.51
N GLY A 667 -22.09 -5.65 27.06
CA GLY A 667 -20.65 -5.91 27.30
C GLY A 667 -20.15 -5.54 28.71
N THR A 668 -20.91 -4.75 29.47
CA THR A 668 -20.60 -4.41 30.87
C THR A 668 -21.45 -5.24 31.84
N PHE A 669 -22.77 -5.30 31.62
CA PHE A 669 -23.70 -6.12 32.38
C PHE A 669 -24.40 -7.14 31.47
N ARG A 670 -24.88 -8.24 32.04
CA ARG A 670 -25.66 -9.28 31.37
C ARG A 670 -27.02 -9.41 32.07
N PHE A 671 -28.09 -9.56 31.31
CA PHE A 671 -29.41 -9.85 31.85
C PHE A 671 -29.66 -11.35 31.80
N ALA A 672 -30.14 -11.93 32.90
CA ALA A 672 -30.65 -13.29 32.91
C ALA A 672 -31.98 -13.38 32.13
N PRO A 673 -32.36 -14.57 31.62
CA PRO A 673 -33.64 -14.76 30.94
C PRO A 673 -34.82 -14.26 31.79
N GLY A 674 -35.73 -13.48 31.20
CA GLY A 674 -36.91 -12.95 31.89
C GLY A 674 -36.70 -11.68 32.71
N ALA A 675 -35.44 -11.25 32.95
CA ALA A 675 -35.16 -10.06 33.75
C ALA A 675 -35.48 -8.76 33.00
N ALA A 676 -35.14 -8.70 31.70
CA ALA A 676 -35.40 -7.50 30.89
C ALA A 676 -36.89 -7.33 30.61
N GLU A 677 -37.60 -8.43 30.31
CA GLU A 677 -39.04 -8.47 30.08
C GLU A 677 -39.79 -7.99 31.32
N ARG A 678 -39.35 -8.41 32.52
CA ARG A 678 -39.94 -7.99 33.79
C ARG A 678 -39.80 -6.48 34.02
N ILE A 679 -38.66 -5.88 33.67
CA ILE A 679 -38.45 -4.42 33.78
C ILE A 679 -39.43 -3.67 32.86
N VAL A 680 -39.62 -4.16 31.63
CA VAL A 680 -40.52 -3.55 30.64
C VAL A 680 -41.98 -3.63 31.10
N GLU A 681 -42.39 -4.78 31.62
CA GLU A 681 -43.74 -5.01 32.17
C GLU A 681 -44.04 -4.03 33.32
N LEU A 682 -43.16 -3.94 34.31
CA LEU A 682 -43.30 -3.04 35.47
C LEU A 682 -43.28 -1.55 35.09
N ALA A 683 -42.59 -1.21 34.01
CA ALA A 683 -42.51 0.16 33.51
C ALA A 683 -43.64 0.54 32.55
N GLY A 684 -44.45 -0.42 32.09
CA GLY A 684 -45.52 -0.19 31.10
C GLY A 684 -45.01 0.44 29.80
N GLY A 685 -43.77 0.12 29.38
CA GLY A 685 -43.15 0.72 28.19
C GLY A 685 -42.75 2.20 28.31
N LYS A 686 -42.90 2.84 29.49
CA LYS A 686 -42.59 4.28 29.66
C LYS A 686 -41.08 4.51 29.79
N PRO A 687 -40.42 5.30 28.90
CA PRO A 687 -38.97 5.46 28.87
C PRO A 687 -38.34 5.89 30.21
N PHE A 688 -38.92 6.91 30.85
CA PHE A 688 -38.42 7.41 32.14
C PHE A 688 -38.43 6.33 33.22
N GLN A 689 -39.50 5.52 33.26
CA GLN A 689 -39.65 4.45 34.23
C GLN A 689 -38.67 3.30 34.00
N ILE A 690 -38.39 2.98 32.73
CA ILE A 690 -37.36 2.00 32.35
C ILE A 690 -35.98 2.50 32.78
N GLN A 691 -35.62 3.73 32.41
CA GLN A 691 -34.30 4.29 32.73
C GLN A 691 -34.06 4.43 34.23
N ARG A 692 -35.06 4.88 35.00
CA ARG A 692 -34.98 4.96 36.46
C ARG A 692 -34.67 3.61 37.10
N ARG A 693 -35.36 2.55 36.67
CA ARG A 693 -35.14 1.18 37.18
C ARG A 693 -33.77 0.66 36.79
N CYS A 694 -33.38 0.81 35.53
CA CYS A 694 -32.08 0.35 35.05
C CYS A 694 -30.92 1.09 35.73
N LEU A 695 -31.07 2.40 35.96
CA LEU A 695 -30.11 3.21 36.72
C LEU A 695 -29.89 2.63 38.13
N ALA A 696 -30.98 2.38 38.87
CA ALA A 696 -30.92 1.84 40.23
C ALA A 696 -30.33 0.41 40.28
N LEU A 697 -30.74 -0.47 39.34
CA LEU A 697 -30.22 -1.84 39.26
C LEU A 697 -28.72 -1.88 38.95
N VAL A 698 -28.28 -1.08 37.97
CA VAL A 698 -26.85 -1.02 37.61
C VAL A 698 -26.02 -0.47 38.76
N GLN A 699 -26.49 0.57 39.45
CA GLN A 699 -25.80 1.12 40.61
C GLN A 699 -25.66 0.10 41.73
N ARG A 700 -26.74 -0.59 42.09
CA ARG A 700 -26.73 -1.66 43.11
C ARG A 700 -25.76 -2.80 42.75
N LEU A 701 -25.84 -3.31 41.53
CA LEU A 701 -24.96 -4.40 41.08
C LEU A 701 -23.50 -3.96 40.99
N HIS A 702 -23.26 -2.69 40.65
CA HIS A 702 -21.92 -2.10 40.67
C HIS A 702 -21.31 -2.10 42.08
N GLU A 703 -22.06 -1.66 43.09
CA GLU A 703 -21.64 -1.67 44.50
C GLU A 703 -21.35 -3.08 45.00
N GLN A 704 -22.15 -4.06 44.58
CA GLN A 704 -21.98 -5.49 44.91
C GLN A 704 -20.89 -6.20 44.09
N GLY A 705 -20.27 -5.53 43.11
CA GLY A 705 -19.29 -6.14 42.21
C GLY A 705 -19.86 -7.22 41.27
N ARG A 706 -21.18 -7.32 41.16
CA ARG A 706 -21.90 -8.28 40.31
C ARG A 706 -22.09 -7.72 38.89
N ARG A 707 -22.23 -8.62 37.91
CA ARG A 707 -22.37 -8.27 36.47
C ARG A 707 -23.59 -8.87 35.80
N THR A 708 -24.40 -9.61 36.55
CA THR A 708 -25.59 -10.30 36.04
C THR A 708 -26.80 -9.79 36.79
N VAL A 709 -27.74 -9.19 36.05
CA VAL A 709 -29.05 -8.75 36.53
C VAL A 709 -29.99 -9.95 36.48
N THR A 710 -30.54 -10.38 37.62
CA THR A 710 -31.54 -11.46 37.68
C THR A 710 -32.95 -10.90 37.82
N ARG A 711 -33.96 -11.74 37.58
CA ARG A 711 -35.37 -11.36 37.82
C ARG A 711 -35.62 -11.04 39.30
N GLU A 712 -34.96 -11.76 40.21
CA GLU A 712 -35.02 -11.50 41.65
C GLU A 712 -34.48 -10.12 42.02
N ASP A 713 -33.40 -9.65 41.39
CA ASP A 713 -32.86 -8.30 41.61
C ASP A 713 -33.89 -7.22 41.22
N VAL A 714 -34.66 -7.46 40.13
CA VAL A 714 -35.74 -6.57 39.68
C VAL A 714 -36.92 -6.58 40.66
N ASP A 715 -37.39 -7.76 41.06
CA ASP A 715 -38.52 -7.89 42.00
C ASP A 715 -38.15 -7.40 43.41
N ALA A 716 -36.88 -7.48 43.82
CA ALA A 716 -36.38 -6.89 45.07
C ALA A 716 -36.43 -5.36 45.03
N LEU A 717 -36.03 -4.74 43.93
CA LEU A 717 -36.10 -3.28 43.76
C LEU A 717 -37.55 -2.77 43.87
N GLU A 718 -38.51 -3.48 43.31
CA GLU A 718 -39.93 -3.07 43.40
C GLU A 718 -40.48 -3.20 44.82
N ARG A 719 -40.11 -4.24 45.57
CA ARG A 719 -40.55 -4.43 46.97
C ARG A 719 -40.08 -3.29 47.87
N GLU A 720 -38.87 -2.78 47.66
CA GLU A 720 -38.33 -1.65 48.41
C GLU A 720 -39.00 -0.33 48.02
N ASN A 721 -39.22 -0.08 46.72
CA ASN A 721 -39.91 1.13 46.26
C ASN A 721 -41.40 1.15 46.64
N GLY A 722 -42.05 -0.02 46.79
CA GLY A 722 -43.43 -0.15 47.26
C GLY A 722 -43.61 0.01 48.77
N GLY A 723 -42.52 0.02 49.55
CA GLY A 723 -42.54 0.24 51.01
C GLY A 723 -42.29 1.69 51.44
N ALA A 724 -42.02 2.59 50.51
CA ALA A 724 -41.72 4.02 50.74
C ALA A 724 -42.78 4.97 50.14
N GLY A 725 -43.98 4.47 49.86
CA GLY A 725 -45.14 5.22 49.34
C GLY A 725 -46.10 5.63 50.43
#